data_AF-A0AAN0JJB1-F1
#
_entry.id   AF-A0AAN0JJB1-F1
#
_cell.length_a   1.000
_cell.length_b   1.000
_cell.length_c   1.000
_cell.angle_alpha   90.00
_cell.angle_beta   90.00
_cell.angle_gamma   90.00
#
_symmetry.space_group_name_H-M   'P 1'
#
loop_
_entity.id
_entity.type
_entity.pdbx_description
1 polymer ?
#
loop_
_entity_poly.entity_id
_entity_poly.type
_entity_poly.pdbx_seq_one_letter_code
_entity_poly.pdbx_strand_id
1 'polypeptide(L)'
;MDVAYSRVLFLGTAGVGKTSFKRSLMKLPWEPNTTSTVVADVSRIRPFTRGWRTLEEDQWRVVSYEDEIKELAGLILAVYKKEPDATSPVCNDSFQPKQEINNEISYEVEKIISDALSYIKDHDLSENLKPQPFLHFWDCGGQLPFLEILPVFLTSRTLFFLIFDAEKDLKLNWQSVINIEGESLEQEEVPMTTLDYMLSWMANIHGHLMTYDNEGSFCAFPRMYCVGTHGDRVKDRKSEIKRELERKYQGKDFSALIEGTVIVDNTTSGQGEAEDPSLQALREAVVGFTQKKLVLKTPLSWVLFRKVIQVLSKKFNVINFEDASIIGAASKIPPEDVPHALMFYHELGVLLFYPQIDGIKDKIVINPNYFVDALGEIFPLSVNPDRERYHMEWEVFQKYGILVQPLYIELWNNYKDISPEFFIEVLVHFRIAVEIKTDKYPSHSKQYFMPLVLKSTRVNSSSTLPSDSIQAAPLHITFNSGYVPPGFFTRFVVVLANKMELCFEKDIYRNHVTFRYQDPNCNSIEHVTVTDCTDDIQINVIHHPSEQDSVSFKKICQDVRVLLEDAAKEVEDILKKCASGCTVDNKPTQYIFTKKFKYVCTSCPSNTSSHYIKLPPTNQNQLSQVFCENNKSYRSLTENEKVWFKDTSQFFSYNSSSARQSQSFIDSTPLVTTTISSIATAVPAASQARNNPTSRENEGVISTCSSDVSCIEDTSTKLDITDLDDVRDELQSIDYTEWKDLGLSLGLYYNTLEAIEEKCRGNARKCLLECMAAWLKGEDKVRQKGGPSWSSLAAALEKNGANNVASNIRAKYI
;
A
#
# COMPACT_ATOMS: atom_id res chain seq x y z
N MET A 1 -21.19 -24.90 0.11
CA MET A 1 -22.11 -24.40 1.15
C MET A 1 -21.98 -22.89 1.18
N ASP A 2 -23.06 -22.16 1.38
CA ASP A 2 -22.97 -20.70 1.50
C ASP A 2 -22.53 -20.34 2.92
N VAL A 3 -21.34 -19.77 3.07
CA VAL A 3 -20.76 -19.37 4.36
C VAL A 3 -20.52 -17.87 4.35
N ALA A 4 -21.01 -17.17 5.38
CA ALA A 4 -20.70 -15.76 5.55
C ALA A 4 -19.39 -15.60 6.33
N TYR A 5 -18.41 -14.94 5.73
CA TYR A 5 -17.13 -14.61 6.39
C TYR A 5 -17.03 -13.10 6.50
N SER A 6 -16.94 -12.58 7.72
CA SER A 6 -16.89 -11.14 7.94
C SER A 6 -15.77 -10.75 8.87
N ARG A 7 -14.95 -9.80 8.42
CA ARG A 7 -13.96 -9.10 9.24
C ARG A 7 -14.50 -7.72 9.56
N VAL A 8 -14.57 -7.39 10.84
CA VAL A 8 -14.94 -6.07 11.35
C VAL A 8 -13.73 -5.49 12.05
N LEU A 9 -13.27 -4.34 11.59
CA LEU A 9 -12.02 -3.75 12.03
C LEU A 9 -12.28 -2.36 12.62
N PHE A 10 -11.84 -2.15 13.86
CA PHE A 10 -11.97 -0.90 14.60
C PHE A 10 -10.69 -0.08 14.46
N LEU A 11 -10.77 1.04 13.74
CA LEU A 11 -9.68 1.99 13.53
C LEU A 11 -9.92 3.26 14.33
N GLY A 12 -8.85 3.89 14.77
CA GLY A 12 -8.92 5.14 15.52
C GLY A 12 -7.73 5.31 16.42
N THR A 13 -7.44 6.55 16.78
CA THR A 13 -6.30 6.89 17.63
C THR A 13 -6.43 6.27 19.04
N ALA A 14 -5.35 6.24 19.82
CA ALA A 14 -5.40 5.70 21.17
C ALA A 14 -6.37 6.51 22.06
N GLY A 15 -7.14 5.81 22.91
CA GLY A 15 -8.04 6.47 23.88
C GLY A 15 -9.42 6.91 23.35
N VAL A 16 -9.73 6.77 22.06
CA VAL A 16 -11.05 7.21 21.49
C VAL A 16 -12.24 6.30 21.84
N GLY A 17 -12.07 5.31 22.70
CA GLY A 17 -13.15 4.41 23.11
C GLY A 17 -13.44 3.25 22.16
N LYS A 18 -12.44 2.76 21.39
CA LYS A 18 -12.59 1.61 20.47
C LYS A 18 -13.04 0.34 21.19
N THR A 19 -12.34 -0.04 22.26
CA THR A 19 -12.66 -1.20 23.08
C THR A 19 -14.02 -1.06 23.77
N SER A 20 -14.36 0.14 24.24
CA SER A 20 -15.69 0.44 24.80
C SER A 20 -16.79 0.25 23.75
N PHE A 21 -16.60 0.77 22.54
CA PHE A 21 -17.54 0.60 21.43
C PHE A 21 -17.68 -0.86 20.98
N LYS A 22 -16.58 -1.61 20.90
CA LYS A 22 -16.59 -3.06 20.63
C LYS A 22 -17.47 -3.79 21.66
N ARG A 23 -17.29 -3.50 22.94
CA ARG A 23 -18.14 -4.05 24.03
C ARG A 23 -19.60 -3.64 23.87
N SER A 24 -19.85 -2.39 23.47
CA SER A 24 -21.20 -1.91 23.19
C SER A 24 -21.87 -2.66 22.05
N LEU A 25 -21.17 -2.93 20.95
CA LEU A 25 -21.69 -3.78 19.88
C LEU A 25 -22.06 -5.19 20.36
N MET A 26 -21.35 -5.71 21.36
CA MET A 26 -21.63 -7.00 22.00
C MET A 26 -22.75 -6.96 23.05
N LYS A 27 -23.39 -5.80 23.29
CA LYS A 27 -24.37 -5.57 24.37
C LYS A 27 -23.81 -5.80 25.79
N LEU A 28 -22.49 -5.68 25.96
CA LEU A 28 -21.88 -5.77 27.27
C LEU A 28 -22.07 -4.46 28.04
N PRO A 29 -22.26 -4.50 29.37
CA PRO A 29 -22.34 -3.30 30.19
C PRO A 29 -21.12 -2.39 30.02
N TRP A 30 -21.36 -1.09 30.14
CA TRP A 30 -20.29 -0.09 30.12
C TRP A 30 -19.33 -0.30 31.30
N GLU A 31 -18.03 -0.29 31.00
CA GLU A 31 -16.97 -0.36 31.99
C GLU A 31 -16.07 0.89 31.85
N PRO A 32 -15.94 1.73 32.89
CA PRO A 32 -15.14 2.95 32.81
C PRO A 32 -13.62 2.69 32.76
N ASN A 33 -13.15 1.57 33.34
CA ASN A 33 -11.73 1.28 33.53
C ASN A 33 -11.17 0.32 32.47
N THR A 34 -11.73 0.34 31.26
CA THR A 34 -11.26 -0.56 30.19
C THR A 34 -9.85 -0.19 29.74
N THR A 35 -8.93 -1.15 29.82
CA THR A 35 -7.56 -1.01 29.33
C THR A 35 -7.54 -0.81 27.82
N SER A 36 -6.68 0.09 27.34
CA SER A 36 -6.50 0.41 25.93
C SER A 36 -5.76 -0.71 25.20
N THR A 37 -6.22 -1.01 23.99
CA THR A 37 -5.57 -1.97 23.11
C THR A 37 -4.22 -1.45 22.61
N VAL A 38 -3.18 -2.22 22.89
CA VAL A 38 -1.77 -1.88 22.60
C VAL A 38 -1.48 -2.06 21.11
N VAL A 39 -1.79 -3.26 20.59
CA VAL A 39 -1.42 -3.69 19.24
C VAL A 39 -2.64 -4.12 18.45
N ALA A 40 -3.24 -5.26 18.79
CA ALA A 40 -4.61 -5.56 18.41
C ALA A 40 -5.18 -6.65 19.33
N ASP A 41 -6.49 -6.66 19.50
CA ASP A 41 -7.23 -7.77 20.10
C ASP A 41 -8.18 -8.36 19.05
N VAL A 42 -7.86 -9.56 18.57
CA VAL A 42 -8.69 -10.30 17.62
C VAL A 42 -9.62 -11.25 18.37
N SER A 43 -10.90 -10.93 18.36
CA SER A 43 -11.95 -11.76 18.95
C SER A 43 -12.81 -12.42 17.88
N ARG A 44 -13.03 -13.73 18.02
CA ARG A 44 -13.99 -14.50 17.21
C ARG A 44 -15.38 -14.38 17.82
N ILE A 45 -16.35 -13.92 17.04
CA ILE A 45 -17.71 -13.64 17.51
C ILE A 45 -18.74 -14.45 16.74
N ARG A 46 -19.72 -15.00 17.47
CA ARG A 46 -20.94 -15.56 16.88
C ARG A 46 -22.08 -14.54 17.00
N PRO A 47 -22.74 -14.16 15.88
CA PRO A 47 -23.91 -13.32 15.94
C PRO A 47 -25.16 -14.15 16.25
N PHE A 48 -25.77 -13.92 17.41
CA PHE A 48 -27.04 -14.53 17.80
C PHE A 48 -28.16 -13.58 17.39
N THR A 49 -28.87 -13.91 16.30
CA THR A 49 -30.04 -13.14 15.86
C THR A 49 -31.17 -14.11 15.50
N ARG A 50 -32.43 -13.64 15.52
CA ARG A 50 -33.66 -14.43 15.28
C ARG A 50 -33.72 -15.23 13.96
N GLY A 51 -32.71 -15.13 13.09
CA GLY A 51 -32.52 -15.93 11.88
C GLY A 51 -31.53 -17.10 11.96
N TRP A 52 -30.74 -17.28 13.03
CA TRP A 52 -29.70 -18.32 13.12
C TRP A 52 -29.67 -18.99 14.51
N ARG A 53 -30.75 -19.74 14.78
CA ARG A 53 -31.06 -20.37 16.07
C ARG A 53 -30.11 -21.52 16.41
N THR A 54 -29.18 -21.25 17.29
CA THR A 54 -28.80 -22.16 18.38
C THR A 54 -28.56 -21.28 19.62
N LEU A 55 -29.42 -21.43 20.63
CA LEU A 55 -29.50 -20.71 21.93
C LEU A 55 -30.41 -19.46 21.96
N GLU A 56 -31.10 -19.30 23.09
CA GLU A 56 -32.16 -18.31 23.39
C GLU A 56 -31.63 -16.87 23.62
N GLU A 57 -30.37 -16.59 23.26
CA GLU A 57 -29.68 -15.34 23.59
C GLU A 57 -29.83 -14.27 22.48
N ASP A 58 -30.07 -13.02 22.88
CA ASP A 58 -30.20 -11.83 22.00
C ASP A 58 -28.89 -11.00 21.90
N GLN A 59 -27.75 -11.59 22.28
CA GLN A 59 -26.43 -10.92 22.42
C GLN A 59 -25.34 -11.63 21.61
N TRP A 60 -24.36 -10.88 21.11
CA TRP A 60 -23.16 -11.47 20.47
C TRP A 60 -22.16 -11.90 21.53
N ARG A 61 -21.59 -13.10 21.39
CA ARG A 61 -20.63 -13.64 22.38
C ARG A 61 -19.40 -14.28 21.72
N VAL A 62 -18.33 -14.37 22.51
CA VAL A 62 -17.09 -15.04 22.11
C VAL A 62 -17.31 -16.55 22.03
N VAL A 63 -16.74 -17.20 21.02
CA VAL A 63 -16.91 -18.64 20.77
C VAL A 63 -16.17 -19.48 21.82
N SER A 64 -16.86 -20.46 22.43
CA SER A 64 -16.27 -21.42 23.38
C SER A 64 -15.67 -22.66 22.68
N TYR A 65 -14.91 -23.49 23.41
CA TYR A 65 -14.38 -24.76 22.87
C TYR A 65 -15.51 -25.74 22.52
N GLU A 66 -16.51 -25.87 23.40
CA GLU A 66 -17.67 -26.75 23.17
C GLU A 66 -18.48 -26.32 21.94
N ASP A 67 -18.63 -24.99 21.75
CA ASP A 67 -19.24 -24.40 20.57
C ASP A 67 -18.52 -24.80 19.26
N GLU A 68 -17.19 -24.90 19.29
CA GLU A 68 -16.36 -25.35 18.16
C GLU A 68 -16.52 -26.86 17.91
N ILE A 69 -16.46 -27.70 18.96
CA ILE A 69 -16.61 -29.16 18.85
C ILE A 69 -17.99 -29.55 18.30
N LYS A 70 -19.06 -28.88 18.76
CA LYS A 70 -20.43 -29.12 18.25
C LYS A 70 -20.54 -28.85 16.75
N GLU A 71 -19.96 -27.75 16.27
CA GLU A 71 -19.98 -27.40 14.85
C GLU A 71 -19.12 -28.38 14.03
N LEU A 72 -17.95 -28.74 14.57
CA LEU A 72 -17.04 -29.71 13.97
C LEU A 72 -17.70 -31.09 13.79
N ALA A 73 -18.37 -31.60 14.83
CA ALA A 73 -19.16 -32.84 14.78
C ALA A 73 -20.17 -32.85 13.62
N GLY A 74 -20.91 -31.75 13.48
CA GLY A 74 -21.83 -31.56 12.37
C GLY A 74 -21.15 -31.64 11.00
N LEU A 75 -20.01 -30.96 10.84
CA LEU A 75 -19.27 -30.90 9.57
C LEU A 75 -18.67 -32.25 9.21
N ILE A 76 -18.14 -32.99 10.18
CA ILE A 76 -17.65 -34.37 9.99
C ILE A 76 -18.78 -35.24 9.45
N LEU A 77 -19.97 -35.21 10.08
CA LEU A 77 -21.12 -35.96 9.55
C LEU A 77 -21.46 -35.54 8.11
N ALA A 78 -21.47 -34.24 7.80
CA ALA A 78 -21.84 -33.76 6.47
C ALA A 78 -20.82 -34.14 5.37
N VAL A 79 -19.51 -34.14 5.70
CA VAL A 79 -18.44 -34.49 4.76
C VAL A 79 -18.37 -36.01 4.56
N TYR A 80 -18.50 -36.79 5.63
CA TYR A 80 -18.32 -38.24 5.59
C TYR A 80 -19.62 -39.04 5.30
N LYS A 81 -20.84 -38.49 5.50
CA LYS A 81 -22.11 -39.18 5.16
C LYS A 81 -22.42 -39.25 3.65
N LYS A 82 -21.62 -38.63 2.77
CA LYS A 82 -21.86 -38.60 1.31
C LYS A 82 -21.25 -39.75 0.51
N GLU A 83 -20.54 -40.69 1.12
CA GLU A 83 -20.17 -41.95 0.47
C GLU A 83 -21.10 -43.08 0.98
N PRO A 84 -22.09 -43.51 0.17
CA PRO A 84 -22.81 -44.73 0.47
C PRO A 84 -22.01 -45.90 -0.10
N ASP A 85 -21.36 -46.67 0.77
CA ASP A 85 -21.31 -48.12 0.56
C ASP A 85 -21.41 -48.84 1.90
N ALA A 86 -22.65 -49.18 2.20
CA ALA A 86 -23.06 -49.98 3.34
C ALA A 86 -22.66 -51.44 3.10
N THR A 87 -21.38 -51.79 3.29
CA THR A 87 -20.90 -53.13 3.72
C THR A 87 -19.38 -53.13 3.93
N SER A 88 -18.83 -52.21 4.72
CA SER A 88 -17.52 -52.49 5.33
C SER A 88 -17.47 -51.96 6.77
N PRO A 89 -16.91 -52.74 7.72
CA PRO A 89 -16.65 -52.26 9.07
C PRO A 89 -15.42 -51.34 9.03
N VAL A 90 -15.53 -50.19 8.37
CA VAL A 90 -14.47 -49.20 8.23
C VAL A 90 -14.88 -47.93 8.97
N CYS A 91 -14.93 -48.03 10.30
CA CYS A 91 -14.77 -46.87 11.18
C CYS A 91 -13.50 -46.97 12.04
N ASN A 92 -12.68 -48.02 11.86
CA ASN A 92 -11.40 -48.17 12.55
C ASN A 92 -10.17 -48.17 11.62
N ASP A 93 -10.32 -48.40 10.29
CA ASP A 93 -9.17 -48.68 9.42
C ASP A 93 -8.83 -47.59 8.37
N SER A 94 -9.64 -46.53 8.20
CA SER A 94 -9.32 -45.45 7.24
C SER A 94 -8.54 -44.27 7.84
N PHE A 95 -8.23 -44.32 9.14
CA PHE A 95 -7.35 -43.38 9.85
C PHE A 95 -6.02 -44.06 10.20
N GLN A 96 -5.40 -44.76 9.23
CA GLN A 96 -3.99 -45.13 9.35
C GLN A 96 -3.20 -44.31 8.33
N PRO A 97 -2.52 -43.22 8.78
CA PRO A 97 -1.40 -42.69 8.03
C PRO A 97 -0.40 -43.83 7.89
N LYS A 98 -0.12 -44.26 6.66
CA LYS A 98 1.02 -45.14 6.38
C LYS A 98 2.30 -44.33 6.55
N GLN A 99 2.72 -44.13 7.80
CA GLN A 99 4.08 -43.98 8.30
C GLN A 99 4.00 -43.48 9.75
N GLU A 100 4.71 -44.16 10.67
CA GLU A 100 4.94 -43.70 12.04
C GLU A 100 5.70 -42.36 12.00
N ILE A 101 4.97 -41.25 11.96
CA ILE A 101 5.49 -39.94 12.33
C ILE A 101 4.71 -39.55 13.59
N ASN A 102 5.35 -39.76 14.73
CA ASN A 102 4.82 -39.45 16.06
C ASN A 102 4.87 -37.92 16.26
N ASN A 103 4.06 -37.18 15.49
CA ASN A 103 3.91 -35.73 15.58
C ASN A 103 2.80 -35.41 16.60
N GLU A 104 3.12 -34.58 17.59
CA GLU A 104 2.16 -34.11 18.61
C GLU A 104 0.88 -33.50 17.98
N ILE A 105 1.03 -32.85 16.82
CA ILE A 105 -0.09 -32.30 16.05
C ILE A 105 -0.99 -33.41 15.50
N SER A 106 -0.43 -34.50 14.95
CA SER A 106 -1.25 -35.61 14.44
C SER A 106 -2.10 -36.23 15.55
N TYR A 107 -1.49 -36.45 16.72
CA TYR A 107 -2.21 -36.93 17.90
C TYR A 107 -3.31 -35.96 18.35
N GLU A 108 -3.05 -34.65 18.37
CA GLU A 108 -4.07 -33.67 18.74
C GLU A 108 -5.22 -33.61 17.72
N VAL A 109 -4.92 -33.71 16.43
CA VAL A 109 -5.94 -33.79 15.37
C VAL A 109 -6.80 -35.04 15.54
N GLU A 110 -6.20 -36.20 15.81
CA GLU A 110 -6.93 -37.45 16.09
C GLU A 110 -7.82 -37.33 17.34
N LYS A 111 -7.32 -36.67 18.39
CA LYS A 111 -8.09 -36.39 19.60
C LYS A 111 -9.27 -35.46 19.33
N ILE A 112 -9.07 -34.36 18.60
CA ILE A 112 -10.13 -33.42 18.19
C ILE A 112 -11.23 -34.15 17.40
N ILE A 113 -10.84 -35.02 16.48
CA ILE A 113 -11.77 -35.84 15.71
C ILE A 113 -12.51 -36.82 16.63
N SER A 114 -11.82 -37.45 17.57
CA SER A 114 -12.41 -38.38 18.54
C SER A 114 -13.43 -37.70 19.46
N ASP A 115 -13.14 -36.50 19.96
CA ASP A 115 -14.06 -35.68 20.75
C ASP A 115 -15.33 -35.37 19.96
N ALA A 116 -15.18 -34.95 18.69
CA ALA A 116 -16.31 -34.69 17.81
C ALA A 116 -17.14 -35.95 17.51
N LEU A 117 -16.49 -37.11 17.33
CA LEU A 117 -17.17 -38.40 17.15
C LEU A 117 -17.91 -38.86 18.42
N SER A 118 -17.35 -38.60 19.61
CA SER A 118 -18.05 -38.86 20.88
C SER A 118 -19.31 -38.01 20.98
N TYR A 119 -19.20 -36.71 20.68
CA TYR A 119 -20.33 -35.78 20.68
C TYR A 119 -21.47 -36.25 19.76
N ILE A 120 -21.14 -36.80 18.59
CA ILE A 120 -22.12 -37.39 17.65
C ILE A 120 -22.82 -38.62 18.23
N LYS A 121 -22.11 -39.48 18.97
CA LYS A 121 -22.70 -40.68 19.59
C LYS A 121 -23.66 -40.30 20.72
N ASP A 122 -23.31 -39.27 21.47
CA ASP A 122 -24.08 -38.83 22.64
C ASP A 122 -25.29 -37.96 22.25
N HIS A 123 -25.30 -37.39 21.04
CA HIS A 123 -26.36 -36.52 20.55
C HIS A 123 -26.83 -36.92 19.14
N ASP A 124 -28.10 -37.30 18.99
CA ASP A 124 -28.72 -37.64 17.71
C ASP A 124 -28.84 -36.40 16.80
N LEU A 125 -27.74 -36.06 16.12
CA LEU A 125 -27.62 -34.92 15.20
C LEU A 125 -28.35 -35.25 13.88
N SER A 126 -29.69 -35.21 13.93
CA SER A 126 -30.58 -35.32 12.76
C SER A 126 -30.85 -33.99 12.06
N GLU A 127 -30.30 -32.88 12.57
CA GLU A 127 -30.54 -31.54 12.03
C GLU A 127 -29.67 -31.20 10.81
N ASN A 128 -30.29 -30.54 9.83
CA ASN A 128 -29.63 -29.99 8.66
C ASN A 128 -28.54 -28.99 9.07
N LEU A 129 -27.27 -29.33 8.83
CA LEU A 129 -26.18 -28.38 9.00
C LEU A 129 -26.40 -27.15 8.12
N LYS A 130 -26.57 -25.99 8.76
CA LYS A 130 -26.36 -24.68 8.13
C LYS A 130 -25.07 -24.12 8.73
N PRO A 131 -24.10 -23.69 7.91
CA PRO A 131 -22.87 -23.17 8.46
C PRO A 131 -23.21 -21.84 9.12
N GLN A 132 -22.70 -21.64 10.32
CA GLN A 132 -22.93 -20.39 11.04
C GLN A 132 -22.11 -19.27 10.37
N PRO A 133 -22.66 -18.05 10.24
CA PRO A 133 -21.88 -16.89 9.84
C PRO A 133 -20.72 -16.70 10.83
N PHE A 134 -19.56 -16.31 10.30
CA PHE A 134 -18.34 -16.22 11.08
C PHE A 134 -17.80 -14.79 11.04
N LEU A 135 -17.70 -14.18 12.22
CA LEU A 135 -17.38 -12.77 12.41
C LEU A 135 -16.08 -12.62 13.22
N HIS A 136 -15.09 -11.92 12.66
CA HIS A 136 -13.85 -11.57 13.33
C HIS A 136 -13.82 -10.09 13.68
N PHE A 137 -13.73 -9.80 14.97
CA PHE A 137 -13.56 -8.44 15.48
C PHE A 137 -12.09 -8.17 15.70
N TRP A 138 -11.55 -7.20 14.99
CA TRP A 138 -10.18 -6.73 15.11
C TRP A 138 -10.23 -5.37 15.79
N ASP A 139 -9.99 -5.33 17.10
CA ASP A 139 -9.76 -4.07 17.82
C ASP A 139 -8.30 -3.68 17.62
N CYS A 140 -8.02 -2.76 16.71
CA CYS A 140 -6.64 -2.35 16.42
C CYS A 140 -6.14 -1.36 17.48
N GLY A 141 -4.88 -1.47 17.83
CA GLY A 141 -4.17 -0.50 18.64
C GLY A 141 -4.16 0.84 17.95
N GLY A 142 -4.40 1.90 18.73
CA GLY A 142 -4.41 3.27 18.21
C GLY A 142 -3.03 3.93 18.18
N GLN A 143 -1.97 3.15 18.41
CA GLN A 143 -0.61 3.65 18.48
C GLN A 143 -0.07 3.86 17.08
N LEU A 144 0.63 4.98 16.89
CA LEU A 144 1.13 5.39 15.58
C LEU A 144 2.06 4.34 14.92
N PRO A 145 3.01 3.67 15.62
CA PRO A 145 3.82 2.60 15.02
C PRO A 145 2.99 1.45 14.44
N PHE A 146 1.96 1.01 15.16
CA PHE A 146 1.10 -0.08 14.69
C PHE A 146 0.27 0.34 13.47
N LEU A 147 -0.25 1.56 13.49
CA LEU A 147 -1.03 2.13 12.40
C LEU A 147 -0.24 2.26 11.08
N GLU A 148 1.08 2.42 11.13
CA GLU A 148 1.95 2.44 9.95
C GLU A 148 2.25 1.05 9.37
N ILE A 149 2.22 0.01 10.20
CA ILE A 149 2.39 -1.38 9.77
C ILE A 149 1.08 -1.91 9.22
N LEU A 150 -0.05 -1.56 9.83
CA LEU A 150 -1.37 -2.10 9.56
C LEU A 150 -1.76 -2.26 8.08
N PRO A 151 -1.43 -1.33 7.14
CA PRO A 151 -1.80 -1.46 5.74
C PRO A 151 -1.43 -2.79 5.10
N VAL A 152 -0.32 -3.44 5.47
CA VAL A 152 0.07 -4.74 4.88
C VAL A 152 -0.78 -5.92 5.35
N PHE A 153 -1.58 -5.74 6.40
CA PHE A 153 -2.48 -6.76 6.97
C PHE A 153 -3.96 -6.48 6.66
N LEU A 154 -4.25 -5.43 5.87
CA LEU A 154 -5.60 -5.08 5.47
C LEU A 154 -6.06 -5.88 4.26
N THR A 155 -7.36 -6.12 4.18
CA THR A 155 -7.99 -6.95 3.13
C THR A 155 -9.34 -6.36 2.75
N SER A 156 -9.74 -6.49 1.48
CA SER A 156 -10.91 -5.80 0.93
C SER A 156 -12.25 -6.29 1.50
N ARG A 157 -12.34 -7.53 1.98
CA ARG A 157 -13.55 -8.13 2.59
C ARG A 157 -13.76 -7.71 4.05
N THR A 158 -13.65 -6.42 4.32
CA THR A 158 -13.69 -5.86 5.68
C THR A 158 -14.75 -4.76 5.81
N LEU A 159 -15.46 -4.76 6.94
CA LEU A 159 -16.24 -3.64 7.43
C LEU A 159 -15.40 -2.84 8.42
N PHE A 160 -15.17 -1.58 8.12
CA PHE A 160 -14.37 -0.69 8.95
C PHE A 160 -15.25 0.18 9.84
N PHE A 161 -14.88 0.30 11.11
CA PHE A 161 -15.38 1.33 12.00
C PHE A 161 -14.25 2.31 12.26
N LEU A 162 -14.34 3.52 11.69
CA LEU A 162 -13.39 4.59 11.95
C LEU A 162 -13.92 5.43 13.13
N ILE A 163 -13.29 5.24 14.28
CA ILE A 163 -13.74 5.73 15.58
C ILE A 163 -12.97 6.97 15.98
N PHE A 164 -13.70 7.98 16.47
CA PHE A 164 -13.15 9.21 17.00
C PHE A 164 -13.87 9.63 18.27
N ASP A 165 -13.23 10.49 19.06
CA ASP A 165 -13.83 11.10 20.24
C ASP A 165 -14.67 12.31 19.81
N ALA A 166 -16.01 12.24 19.93
CA ALA A 166 -16.88 13.31 19.48
C ALA A 166 -16.90 14.53 20.41
N GLU A 167 -16.39 14.40 21.65
CA GLU A 167 -16.28 15.52 22.57
C GLU A 167 -15.20 16.52 22.12
N LYS A 168 -14.13 16.02 21.51
CA LYS A 168 -12.96 16.79 21.09
C LYS A 168 -13.17 17.45 19.72
N ASP A 169 -12.56 18.62 19.54
CA ASP A 169 -12.56 19.32 18.24
C ASP A 169 -11.68 18.54 17.24
N LEU A 170 -12.27 18.20 16.09
CA LEU A 170 -11.61 17.46 15.02
C LEU A 170 -10.38 18.20 14.44
N LYS A 171 -10.30 19.52 14.60
CA LYS A 171 -9.20 20.36 14.10
C LYS A 171 -8.00 20.42 15.05
N LEU A 172 -8.13 19.87 16.25
CA LEU A 172 -7.01 19.75 17.16
C LEU A 172 -6.15 18.55 16.78
N ASN A 173 -4.86 18.68 17.06
CA ASN A 173 -3.94 17.56 17.05
C ASN A 173 -4.45 16.48 17.98
N TRP A 174 -4.36 15.23 17.56
CA TRP A 174 -4.74 14.15 18.43
C TRP A 174 -3.61 13.83 19.41
N GLN A 175 -4.00 13.59 20.65
CA GLN A 175 -3.11 13.14 21.71
C GLN A 175 -3.31 11.65 21.91
N SER A 176 -2.22 10.88 21.88
CA SER A 176 -2.27 9.46 22.21
C SER A 176 -2.50 9.33 23.72
N VAL A 177 -3.63 8.75 24.12
CA VAL A 177 -3.95 8.47 25.52
C VAL A 177 -4.13 6.97 25.68
N ILE A 178 -3.36 6.37 26.57
CA ILE A 178 -3.47 4.95 26.90
C ILE A 178 -4.05 4.83 28.30
N ASN A 179 -5.17 4.13 28.41
CA ASN A 179 -5.74 3.76 29.71
C ASN A 179 -5.21 2.38 30.12
N ILE A 180 -4.65 2.26 31.31
CA ILE A 180 -4.22 0.99 31.91
C ILE A 180 -4.95 0.87 33.25
N GLU A 181 -5.88 -0.08 33.36
CA GLU A 181 -6.63 -0.35 34.61
C GLU A 181 -7.32 0.88 35.23
N GLY A 182 -7.65 1.88 34.41
CA GLY A 182 -8.30 3.13 34.85
C GLY A 182 -7.35 4.32 35.03
N GLU A 183 -6.03 4.13 34.92
CA GLU A 183 -5.06 5.23 34.86
C GLU A 183 -4.81 5.66 33.42
N SER A 184 -4.96 6.95 33.13
CA SER A 184 -4.67 7.53 31.82
C SER A 184 -3.22 8.00 31.74
N LEU A 185 -2.45 7.41 30.83
CA LEU A 185 -1.11 7.84 30.47
C LEU A 185 -1.15 8.64 29.17
N GLU A 186 -0.77 9.91 29.26
CA GLU A 186 -0.56 10.75 28.09
C GLU A 186 0.74 10.36 27.39
N GLN A 187 0.63 10.06 26.09
CA GLN A 187 1.76 9.83 25.21
C GLN A 187 2.00 11.07 24.32
N GLU A 188 2.89 10.91 23.34
CA GLU A 188 3.25 11.93 22.37
C GLU A 188 2.02 12.51 21.64
N GLU A 189 1.96 13.85 21.59
CA GLU A 189 1.03 14.58 20.72
C GLU A 189 1.56 14.50 19.29
N VAL A 190 0.78 13.89 18.40
CA VAL A 190 1.16 13.76 16.99
C VAL A 190 0.81 15.06 16.26
N PRO A 191 1.70 15.62 15.43
CA PRO A 191 1.46 16.88 14.71
C PRO A 191 0.51 16.68 13.51
N MET A 192 -0.67 16.10 13.75
CA MET A 192 -1.71 15.81 12.78
C MET A 192 -3.08 16.00 13.43
N THR A 193 -4.01 16.68 12.76
CA THR A 193 -5.36 16.86 13.31
C THR A 193 -6.14 15.55 13.29
N THR A 194 -7.12 15.40 14.19
CA THR A 194 -8.02 14.23 14.17
C THR A 194 -8.76 14.13 12.84
N LEU A 195 -9.15 15.26 12.25
CA LEU A 195 -9.81 15.30 10.95
C LEU A 195 -8.91 14.78 9.84
N ASP A 196 -7.66 15.27 9.76
CA ASP A 196 -6.72 14.84 8.71
C ASP A 196 -6.37 13.36 8.87
N TYR A 197 -6.22 12.89 10.11
CA TYR A 197 -6.08 11.46 10.41
C TYR A 197 -7.24 10.65 9.82
N MET A 198 -8.48 11.06 10.10
CA MET A 198 -9.65 10.35 9.61
C MET A 198 -9.73 10.36 8.09
N LEU A 199 -9.53 11.51 7.45
CA LEU A 199 -9.58 11.64 5.99
C LEU A 199 -8.45 10.86 5.31
N SER A 200 -7.25 10.86 5.89
CA SER A 200 -6.12 10.05 5.42
C SER A 200 -6.42 8.56 5.47
N TRP A 201 -7.04 8.05 6.54
CA TRP A 201 -7.46 6.64 6.62
C TRP A 201 -8.60 6.28 5.68
N MET A 202 -9.57 7.17 5.47
CA MET A 202 -10.62 6.97 4.45
C MET A 202 -9.99 6.85 3.05
N ALA A 203 -9.09 7.78 2.72
CA ALA A 203 -8.36 7.76 1.46
C ALA A 203 -7.46 6.52 1.33
N ASN A 204 -6.80 6.11 2.41
CA ASN A 204 -5.96 4.91 2.47
C ASN A 204 -6.75 3.64 2.14
N ILE A 205 -7.85 3.40 2.85
CA ILE A 205 -8.66 2.19 2.64
C ILE A 205 -9.27 2.18 1.25
N HIS A 206 -9.78 3.32 0.79
CA HIS A 206 -10.27 3.43 -0.58
C HIS A 206 -9.16 3.17 -1.61
N GLY A 207 -8.01 3.83 -1.46
CA GLY A 207 -6.92 3.74 -2.41
C GLY A 207 -6.20 2.39 -2.42
N HIS A 208 -6.23 1.66 -1.30
CA HIS A 208 -5.51 0.41 -1.11
C HIS A 208 -6.38 -0.83 -1.33
N LEU A 209 -7.68 -0.78 -0.97
CA LEU A 209 -8.51 -1.99 -0.87
C LEU A 209 -9.80 -1.93 -1.70
N MET A 210 -10.14 -0.79 -2.31
CA MET A 210 -11.38 -0.70 -3.07
C MET A 210 -11.31 -1.62 -4.29
N THR A 211 -12.38 -2.39 -4.47
CA THR A 211 -12.51 -3.31 -5.60
C THR A 211 -13.63 -2.82 -6.52
N TYR A 212 -13.42 -3.02 -7.82
CA TYR A 212 -14.37 -2.67 -8.87
C TYR A 212 -14.80 -3.95 -9.60
N ASP A 213 -16.06 -4.03 -9.96
CA ASP A 213 -16.53 -5.10 -10.83
C ASP A 213 -16.13 -4.85 -12.30
N ASN A 214 -16.41 -5.82 -13.17
CA ASN A 214 -16.05 -5.75 -14.58
C ASN A 214 -16.74 -4.59 -15.33
N GLU A 215 -17.81 -4.04 -14.77
CA GLU A 215 -18.54 -2.90 -15.32
C GLU A 215 -17.95 -1.56 -14.84
N GLY A 216 -17.07 -1.59 -13.84
CA GLY A 216 -16.47 -0.42 -13.20
C GLY A 216 -17.29 0.10 -12.02
N SER A 217 -18.30 -0.64 -11.57
CA SER A 217 -19.08 -0.30 -10.38
C SER A 217 -18.37 -0.76 -9.11
N PHE A 218 -18.62 -0.04 -8.02
CA PHE A 218 -18.07 -0.38 -6.72
C PHE A 218 -18.55 -1.75 -6.24
N CYS A 219 -17.61 -2.62 -5.89
CA CYS A 219 -17.95 -3.86 -5.20
C CYS A 219 -18.65 -3.58 -3.87
N ALA A 220 -19.35 -4.58 -3.33
CA ALA A 220 -20.10 -4.47 -2.09
C ALA A 220 -19.22 -4.24 -0.83
N PHE A 221 -17.89 -4.40 -0.95
CA PHE A 221 -16.90 -4.26 0.10
C PHE A 221 -15.57 -3.69 -0.49
N PRO A 222 -14.72 -3.05 0.32
CA PRO A 222 -14.91 -2.72 1.74
C PRO A 222 -16.02 -1.69 1.97
N ARG A 223 -16.47 -1.55 3.23
CA ARG A 223 -17.40 -0.49 3.66
C ARG A 223 -16.98 0.07 5.01
N MET A 224 -17.36 1.31 5.30
CA MET A 224 -16.93 2.01 6.50
C MET A 224 -18.07 2.78 7.17
N TYR A 225 -18.11 2.77 8.50
CA TYR A 225 -18.86 3.71 9.32
C TYR A 225 -17.91 4.62 10.09
N CYS A 226 -18.22 5.91 10.14
CA CYS A 226 -17.56 6.84 11.05
C CYS A 226 -18.34 6.87 12.37
N VAL A 227 -17.68 6.56 13.48
CA VAL A 227 -18.34 6.45 14.80
C VAL A 227 -17.71 7.42 15.77
N GLY A 228 -18.48 8.41 16.21
CA GLY A 228 -18.10 9.30 17.30
C GLY A 228 -18.53 8.71 18.64
N THR A 229 -17.59 8.46 19.55
CA THR A 229 -17.87 8.05 20.94
C THR A 229 -18.17 9.26 21.83
N HIS A 230 -18.43 9.04 23.12
CA HIS A 230 -18.82 10.08 24.10
C HIS A 230 -20.10 10.84 23.74
N GLY A 231 -21.05 10.16 23.11
CA GLY A 231 -22.35 10.73 22.76
C GLY A 231 -23.17 11.24 23.96
N ASP A 232 -22.89 10.76 25.17
CA ASP A 232 -23.42 11.25 26.45
C ASP A 232 -23.01 12.70 26.73
N ARG A 233 -21.83 13.12 26.26
CA ARG A 233 -21.23 14.44 26.50
C ARG A 233 -21.57 15.48 25.42
N VAL A 234 -22.04 15.02 24.26
CA VAL A 234 -22.36 15.89 23.11
C VAL A 234 -23.81 15.78 22.63
N LYS A 235 -24.75 15.49 23.55
CA LYS A 235 -26.18 15.25 23.24
C LYS A 235 -26.79 16.29 22.29
N ASP A 236 -26.57 17.57 22.57
CA ASP A 236 -27.14 18.68 21.77
C ASP A 236 -26.36 18.97 20.46
N ARG A 237 -25.15 18.41 20.33
CA ARG A 237 -24.22 18.68 19.21
C ARG A 237 -24.03 17.48 18.28
N LYS A 238 -24.64 16.31 18.56
CA LYS A 238 -24.51 15.08 17.74
C LYS A 238 -24.72 15.35 16.24
N SER A 239 -25.81 16.03 15.88
CA SER A 239 -26.15 16.35 14.49
C SER A 239 -25.20 17.37 13.84
N GLU A 240 -24.67 18.30 14.62
CA GLU A 240 -23.70 19.30 14.14
C GLU A 240 -22.38 18.63 13.78
N ILE A 241 -21.81 17.83 14.70
CA ILE A 241 -20.54 17.12 14.53
C ILE A 241 -20.63 16.16 13.34
N LYS A 242 -21.72 15.39 13.26
CA LYS A 242 -22.00 14.50 12.12
C LYS A 242 -21.93 15.24 10.79
N ARG A 243 -22.66 16.36 10.68
CA ARG A 243 -22.72 17.17 9.45
C ARG A 243 -21.39 17.85 9.14
N GLU A 244 -20.62 18.22 10.17
CA GLU A 244 -19.27 18.77 9.98
C GLU A 244 -18.36 17.76 9.29
N LEU A 245 -18.30 16.53 9.78
CA LEU A 245 -17.48 15.48 9.18
C LEU A 245 -17.99 15.07 7.79
N GLU A 246 -19.30 14.89 7.62
CA GLU A 246 -19.92 14.54 6.32
C GLU A 246 -19.58 15.54 5.22
N ARG A 247 -19.58 16.85 5.54
CA ARG A 247 -19.22 17.91 4.58
C ARG A 247 -17.76 17.80 4.12
N LYS A 248 -16.87 17.21 4.92
CA LYS A 248 -15.43 17.15 4.63
C LYS A 248 -15.09 16.06 3.62
N TYR A 249 -15.81 14.93 3.64
CA TYR A 249 -15.62 13.86 2.66
C TYR A 249 -16.64 13.92 1.50
N GLN A 250 -17.64 14.80 1.55
CA GLN A 250 -18.58 14.98 0.45
C GLN A 250 -17.87 15.34 -0.86
N GLY A 251 -18.17 14.61 -1.93
CA GLY A 251 -17.59 14.83 -3.27
C GLY A 251 -16.17 14.29 -3.44
N LYS A 252 -15.61 13.59 -2.44
CA LYS A 252 -14.36 12.85 -2.56
C LYS A 252 -14.65 11.42 -3.06
N ASP A 253 -13.73 10.84 -3.81
CA ASP A 253 -13.91 9.47 -4.35
C ASP A 253 -14.12 8.43 -3.24
N PHE A 254 -13.35 8.56 -2.15
CA PHE A 254 -13.46 7.70 -0.98
C PHE A 254 -14.78 7.84 -0.19
N SER A 255 -15.66 8.79 -0.55
CA SER A 255 -17.01 8.85 0.02
C SER A 255 -17.85 7.62 -0.33
N ALA A 256 -17.55 6.93 -1.44
CA ALA A 256 -18.21 5.68 -1.84
C ALA A 256 -18.00 4.52 -0.84
N LEU A 257 -16.96 4.61 -0.01
CA LEU A 257 -16.68 3.65 1.07
C LEU A 257 -17.65 3.81 2.25
N ILE A 258 -18.14 5.03 2.49
CA ILE A 258 -18.77 5.44 3.75
C ILE A 258 -20.27 5.14 3.71
N GLU A 259 -20.73 4.24 4.58
CA GLU A 259 -22.14 3.90 4.76
C GLU A 259 -22.86 4.90 5.69
N GLY A 260 -22.12 5.58 6.56
CA GLY A 260 -22.67 6.67 7.37
C GLY A 260 -21.79 7.13 8.52
N THR A 261 -22.18 8.26 9.11
CA THR A 261 -21.59 8.80 10.35
C THR A 261 -22.61 8.75 11.49
N VAL A 262 -22.20 8.23 12.65
CA VAL A 262 -23.06 7.98 13.81
C VAL A 262 -22.34 8.41 15.10
N ILE A 263 -23.05 9.08 16.02
CA ILE A 263 -22.52 9.47 17.33
C ILE A 263 -23.21 8.66 18.43
N VAL A 264 -22.45 7.82 19.12
CA VAL A 264 -22.97 6.80 20.04
C VAL A 264 -22.69 7.15 21.50
N ASP A 265 -23.69 6.88 22.35
CA ASP A 265 -23.54 6.90 23.81
C ASP A 265 -23.29 5.47 24.33
N ASN A 266 -22.00 5.12 24.46
CA ASN A 266 -21.58 3.80 24.94
C ASN A 266 -21.97 3.54 26.40
N THR A 267 -22.28 4.58 27.20
CA THR A 267 -22.59 4.44 28.64
C THR A 267 -23.94 3.74 28.87
N THR A 268 -24.82 3.80 27.88
CA THR A 268 -26.14 3.17 27.89
C THR A 268 -26.12 1.70 27.47
N SER A 269 -24.94 1.17 27.12
CA SER A 269 -24.80 -0.19 26.61
C SER A 269 -25.32 -1.25 27.58
N GLY A 270 -26.11 -2.19 27.07
CA GLY A 270 -26.67 -3.30 27.84
C GLY A 270 -27.86 -2.92 28.74
N GLN A 271 -28.37 -1.68 28.67
CA GLN A 271 -29.51 -1.20 29.49
C GLN A 271 -30.90 -1.51 28.90
N GLY A 272 -31.00 -2.52 28.03
CA GLY A 272 -32.28 -2.92 27.41
C GLY A 272 -32.89 -1.82 26.54
N GLU A 273 -34.15 -1.46 26.80
CA GLU A 273 -34.87 -0.42 26.04
C GLU A 273 -34.30 0.99 26.19
N ALA A 274 -33.50 1.23 27.24
CA ALA A 274 -32.87 2.53 27.49
C ALA A 274 -31.53 2.71 26.74
N GLU A 275 -31.06 1.68 26.02
CA GLU A 275 -29.82 1.74 25.23
C GLU A 275 -29.95 2.71 24.05
N ASP A 276 -28.85 3.43 23.72
CA ASP A 276 -28.78 4.28 22.54
C ASP A 276 -29.21 3.50 21.29
N PRO A 277 -30.30 3.88 20.61
CA PRO A 277 -30.84 3.15 19.46
C PRO A 277 -29.84 3.05 18.30
N SER A 278 -28.86 3.95 18.25
CA SER A 278 -27.78 3.93 17.27
C SER A 278 -26.92 2.66 17.38
N LEU A 279 -26.72 2.13 18.59
CA LEU A 279 -25.97 0.88 18.80
C LEU A 279 -26.70 -0.30 18.17
N GLN A 280 -28.02 -0.39 18.36
CA GLN A 280 -28.84 -1.43 17.73
C GLN A 280 -28.83 -1.33 16.21
N ALA A 281 -28.96 -0.12 15.65
CA ALA A 281 -28.87 0.11 14.21
C ALA A 281 -27.51 -0.33 13.64
N LEU A 282 -26.41 -0.06 14.35
CA LEU A 282 -25.07 -0.51 13.95
C LEU A 282 -24.93 -2.04 14.01
N ARG A 283 -25.50 -2.70 15.01
CA ARG A 283 -25.52 -4.18 15.07
C ARG A 283 -26.26 -4.78 13.89
N GLU A 284 -27.42 -4.22 13.55
CA GLU A 284 -28.21 -4.63 12.38
C GLU A 284 -27.46 -4.38 11.08
N ALA A 285 -26.71 -3.28 10.97
CA ALA A 285 -25.86 -3.00 9.81
C ALA A 285 -24.75 -4.03 9.64
N VAL A 286 -24.04 -4.40 10.72
CA VAL A 286 -23.00 -5.46 10.69
C VAL A 286 -23.60 -6.80 10.25
N VAL A 287 -24.75 -7.18 10.80
CA VAL A 287 -25.45 -8.42 10.44
C VAL A 287 -25.90 -8.39 9.00
N GLY A 288 -26.51 -7.29 8.55
CA GLY A 288 -26.97 -7.10 7.19
C GLY A 288 -25.82 -7.13 6.18
N PHE A 289 -24.71 -6.48 6.48
CA PHE A 289 -23.49 -6.52 5.67
C PHE A 289 -22.95 -7.95 5.55
N THR A 290 -22.82 -8.64 6.68
CA THR A 290 -22.29 -10.02 6.74
C THR A 290 -23.17 -11.00 5.96
N GLN A 291 -24.49 -10.96 6.17
CA GLN A 291 -25.43 -11.91 5.55
C GLN A 291 -25.71 -11.65 4.08
N LYS A 292 -25.63 -10.40 3.62
CA LYS A 292 -26.02 -10.03 2.25
C LYS A 292 -24.84 -9.82 1.31
N LYS A 293 -23.70 -9.34 1.83
CA LYS A 293 -22.56 -8.89 1.00
C LYS A 293 -21.33 -9.80 1.10
N LEU A 294 -21.21 -10.61 2.16
CA LEU A 294 -20.00 -11.40 2.43
C LEU A 294 -20.22 -12.93 2.46
N VAL A 295 -21.28 -13.39 1.80
CA VAL A 295 -21.55 -14.83 1.64
C VAL A 295 -20.74 -15.39 0.47
N LEU A 296 -20.03 -16.48 0.73
CA LEU A 296 -19.23 -17.20 -0.25
C LEU A 296 -19.67 -18.66 -0.36
N LYS A 297 -19.64 -19.18 -1.59
CA LYS A 297 -19.75 -20.61 -1.83
C LYS A 297 -18.43 -21.28 -1.49
N THR A 298 -18.39 -22.01 -0.39
CA THR A 298 -17.19 -22.68 0.11
C THR A 298 -17.39 -24.20 0.14
N PRO A 299 -16.42 -25.01 -0.33
CA PRO A 299 -16.46 -26.46 -0.19
C PRO A 299 -16.57 -26.88 1.29
N LEU A 300 -17.35 -27.92 1.59
CA LEU A 300 -17.51 -28.40 2.97
C LEU A 300 -16.17 -28.85 3.58
N SER A 301 -15.29 -29.43 2.75
CA SER A 301 -13.93 -29.83 3.13
C SER A 301 -13.09 -28.64 3.62
N TRP A 302 -13.21 -27.49 2.96
CA TRP A 302 -12.51 -26.25 3.37
C TRP A 302 -13.07 -25.71 4.69
N VAL A 303 -14.39 -25.76 4.88
CA VAL A 303 -15.01 -25.36 6.14
C VAL A 303 -14.57 -26.27 7.29
N LEU A 304 -14.49 -27.58 7.05
CA LEU A 304 -13.98 -28.57 8.00
C LEU A 304 -12.51 -28.32 8.35
N PHE A 305 -11.66 -28.14 7.33
CA PHE A 305 -10.23 -27.82 7.50
C PHE A 305 -10.00 -26.60 8.39
N ARG A 306 -10.71 -25.51 8.10
CA ARG A 306 -10.69 -24.31 8.93
C ARG A 306 -11.06 -24.63 10.38
N LYS A 307 -12.11 -25.44 10.61
CA LYS A 307 -12.55 -25.77 11.96
C LYS A 307 -11.52 -26.59 12.73
N VAL A 308 -10.89 -27.56 12.08
CA VAL A 308 -9.79 -28.31 12.71
C VAL A 308 -8.65 -27.38 13.09
N ILE A 309 -8.21 -26.49 12.19
CA ILE A 309 -7.18 -25.47 12.48
C ILE A 309 -7.60 -24.58 13.66
N GLN A 310 -8.86 -24.15 13.72
CA GLN A 310 -9.36 -23.27 14.77
C GLN A 310 -9.36 -23.90 16.16
N VAL A 311 -9.68 -25.19 16.25
CA VAL A 311 -9.61 -25.95 17.50
C VAL A 311 -8.14 -26.19 17.87
N LEU A 312 -7.31 -26.55 16.90
CA LEU A 312 -5.87 -26.75 17.08
C LEU A 312 -5.16 -25.47 17.57
N SER A 313 -5.61 -24.30 17.11
CA SER A 313 -5.05 -23.00 17.49
C SER A 313 -5.21 -22.66 18.99
N LYS A 314 -5.94 -23.48 19.76
CA LYS A 314 -6.03 -23.35 21.23
C LYS A 314 -4.81 -23.92 21.95
N LYS A 315 -4.05 -24.79 21.30
CA LYS A 315 -2.85 -25.44 21.86
C LYS A 315 -1.57 -25.04 21.13
N PHE A 316 -1.63 -24.82 19.82
CA PHE A 316 -0.48 -24.46 19.00
C PHE A 316 -0.69 -23.10 18.34
N ASN A 317 0.37 -22.30 18.21
CA ASN A 317 0.29 -21.01 17.50
C ASN A 317 0.72 -21.11 16.04
N VAL A 318 1.64 -22.03 15.73
CA VAL A 318 2.23 -22.21 14.41
C VAL A 318 2.29 -23.68 14.06
N ILE A 319 2.03 -23.99 12.80
CA ILE A 319 2.22 -25.32 12.19
C ILE A 319 3.08 -25.18 10.94
N ASN A 320 3.66 -26.29 10.47
CA ASN A 320 4.35 -26.29 9.18
C ASN A 320 3.39 -26.70 8.03
N PHE A 321 3.86 -26.58 6.78
CA PHE A 321 3.07 -26.94 5.61
C PHE A 321 2.70 -28.44 5.54
N GLU A 322 3.54 -29.32 6.07
CA GLU A 322 3.25 -30.77 6.14
C GLU A 322 2.09 -31.04 7.11
N ASP A 323 2.09 -30.41 8.29
CA ASP A 323 0.99 -30.49 9.25
C ASP A 323 -0.32 -29.97 8.64
N ALA A 324 -0.26 -28.85 7.91
CA ALA A 324 -1.41 -28.33 7.17
C ALA A 324 -1.89 -29.33 6.11
N SER A 325 -0.99 -30.05 5.44
CA SER A 325 -1.34 -31.09 4.47
C SER A 325 -2.02 -32.30 5.13
N ILE A 326 -1.56 -32.71 6.32
CA ILE A 326 -2.22 -33.75 7.14
C ILE A 326 -3.65 -33.34 7.49
N ILE A 327 -3.83 -32.11 7.98
CA ILE A 327 -5.17 -31.57 8.30
C ILE A 327 -6.04 -31.47 7.04
N GLY A 328 -5.45 -31.08 5.91
CA GLY A 328 -6.10 -31.04 4.60
C GLY A 328 -6.63 -32.41 4.17
N ALA A 329 -5.79 -33.44 4.26
CA ALA A 329 -6.15 -34.82 3.96
C ALA A 329 -7.27 -35.34 4.87
N ALA A 330 -7.17 -35.10 6.19
CA ALA A 330 -8.21 -35.44 7.16
C ALA A 330 -9.55 -34.71 6.90
N SER A 331 -9.47 -33.57 6.21
CA SER A 331 -10.63 -32.76 5.81
C SER A 331 -11.12 -33.05 4.38
N LYS A 332 -10.54 -34.05 3.69
CA LYS A 332 -10.84 -34.41 2.28
C LYS A 332 -10.55 -33.27 1.29
N ILE A 333 -9.49 -32.51 1.53
CA ILE A 333 -8.94 -31.53 0.57
C ILE A 333 -7.85 -32.22 -0.25
N PRO A 334 -7.88 -32.16 -1.59
CA PRO A 334 -6.77 -32.62 -2.44
C PRO A 334 -5.46 -31.89 -2.07
N PRO A 335 -4.30 -32.57 -2.02
CA PRO A 335 -3.04 -31.93 -1.64
C PRO A 335 -2.71 -30.65 -2.43
N GLU A 336 -3.04 -30.63 -3.73
CA GLU A 336 -2.87 -29.48 -4.64
C GLU A 336 -3.73 -28.26 -4.28
N ASP A 337 -4.84 -28.46 -3.57
CA ASP A 337 -5.77 -27.41 -3.15
C ASP A 337 -5.45 -26.85 -1.77
N VAL A 338 -4.58 -27.49 -0.98
CA VAL A 338 -4.22 -27.03 0.38
C VAL A 338 -3.61 -25.63 0.37
N PRO A 339 -2.65 -25.28 -0.50
CA PRO A 339 -2.14 -23.91 -0.61
C PRO A 339 -3.23 -22.88 -0.90
N HIS A 340 -4.19 -23.23 -1.77
CA HIS A 340 -5.30 -22.35 -2.14
C HIS A 340 -6.24 -22.12 -0.96
N ALA A 341 -6.52 -23.16 -0.17
CA ALA A 341 -7.30 -23.05 1.07
C ALA A 341 -6.58 -22.19 2.12
N LEU A 342 -5.27 -22.35 2.27
CA LEU A 342 -4.44 -21.52 3.17
C LEU A 342 -4.46 -20.05 2.75
N MET A 343 -4.22 -19.75 1.47
CA MET A 343 -4.28 -18.38 0.96
C MET A 343 -5.68 -17.76 1.11
N PHE A 344 -6.73 -18.54 0.85
CA PHE A 344 -8.11 -18.10 1.08
C PHE A 344 -8.34 -17.69 2.54
N TYR A 345 -7.84 -18.46 3.51
CA TYR A 345 -7.98 -18.13 4.93
C TYR A 345 -6.99 -17.06 5.41
N HIS A 346 -5.87 -16.86 4.73
CA HIS A 346 -4.98 -15.72 4.91
C HIS A 346 -5.67 -14.40 4.56
N GLU A 347 -6.34 -14.32 3.41
CA GLU A 347 -7.12 -13.14 2.99
C GLU A 347 -8.29 -12.82 3.93
N LEU A 348 -8.78 -13.81 4.67
CA LEU A 348 -9.83 -13.63 5.68
C LEU A 348 -9.27 -13.26 7.06
N GLY A 349 -7.95 -13.26 7.24
CA GLY A 349 -7.28 -13.01 8.52
C GLY A 349 -7.53 -14.11 9.57
N VAL A 350 -7.89 -15.31 9.12
CA VAL A 350 -8.11 -16.48 10.01
C VAL A 350 -6.76 -17.05 10.46
N LEU A 351 -5.78 -17.05 9.57
CA LEU A 351 -4.40 -17.48 9.77
C LEU A 351 -3.46 -16.56 8.98
N LEU A 352 -2.15 -16.66 9.19
CA LEU A 352 -1.15 -15.97 8.38
C LEU A 352 -0.27 -16.99 7.66
N PHE A 353 -0.15 -16.85 6.35
CA PHE A 353 0.64 -17.71 5.48
C PHE A 353 1.36 -16.83 4.44
N TYR A 354 2.69 -16.85 4.46
CA TYR A 354 3.54 -15.99 3.62
C TYR A 354 4.50 -16.83 2.76
N PRO A 355 3.98 -17.57 1.75
CA PRO A 355 4.79 -18.46 0.91
C PRO A 355 5.87 -17.72 0.11
N GLN A 356 5.74 -16.40 -0.07
CA GLN A 356 6.68 -15.56 -0.79
C GLN A 356 7.94 -15.16 -0.01
N ILE A 357 8.02 -15.52 1.27
CA ILE A 357 9.16 -15.18 2.14
C ILE A 357 9.96 -16.46 2.39
N ASP A 358 11.14 -16.56 1.78
CA ASP A 358 11.89 -17.82 1.69
C ASP A 358 12.15 -18.53 3.03
N GLY A 359 12.52 -17.79 4.09
CA GLY A 359 12.83 -18.39 5.39
C GLY A 359 11.60 -18.80 6.20
N ILE A 360 10.39 -18.43 5.75
CA ILE A 360 9.13 -18.70 6.48
C ILE A 360 8.03 -19.31 5.61
N LYS A 361 8.31 -19.59 4.34
CA LYS A 361 7.34 -20.10 3.36
C LYS A 361 6.62 -21.39 3.79
N ASP A 362 7.25 -22.18 4.65
CA ASP A 362 6.72 -23.45 5.15
C ASP A 362 6.03 -23.31 6.52
N LYS A 363 5.89 -22.09 7.06
CA LYS A 363 5.29 -21.80 8.37
C LYS A 363 3.92 -21.15 8.22
N ILE A 364 2.96 -21.63 9.00
CA ILE A 364 1.59 -21.11 9.04
C ILE A 364 1.26 -20.70 10.46
N VAL A 365 1.02 -19.40 10.67
CA VAL A 365 0.56 -18.89 11.96
C VAL A 365 -0.95 -19.09 12.05
N ILE A 366 -1.37 -20.13 12.77
CA ILE A 366 -2.79 -20.48 12.93
C ILE A 366 -3.48 -19.70 14.07
N ASN A 367 -2.68 -19.02 14.90
CA ASN A 367 -3.17 -18.06 15.89
C ASN A 367 -2.62 -16.65 15.59
N PRO A 368 -3.35 -15.81 14.82
CA PRO A 368 -2.88 -14.46 14.48
C PRO A 368 -2.56 -13.57 15.69
N ASN A 369 -3.22 -13.77 16.84
CA ASN A 369 -2.94 -12.99 18.06
C ASN A 369 -1.49 -13.22 18.52
N TYR A 370 -0.98 -14.44 18.44
CA TYR A 370 0.41 -14.74 18.80
C TYR A 370 1.43 -13.87 18.04
N PHE A 371 1.21 -13.70 16.74
CA PHE A 371 2.08 -12.88 15.90
C PHE A 371 1.89 -11.38 16.17
N VAL A 372 0.66 -10.93 16.38
CA VAL A 372 0.36 -9.54 16.71
C VAL A 372 0.94 -9.16 18.08
N ASP A 373 0.80 -10.01 19.09
CA ASP A 373 1.35 -9.82 20.42
C ASP A 373 2.88 -9.73 20.37
N ALA A 374 3.53 -10.60 19.58
CA ALA A 374 4.97 -10.53 19.35
C ALA A 374 5.39 -9.20 18.70
N LEU A 375 4.66 -8.72 17.69
CA LEU A 375 4.89 -7.38 17.14
C LEU A 375 4.62 -6.27 18.16
N GLY A 376 3.85 -6.53 19.21
CA GLY A 376 3.68 -5.61 20.32
C GLY A 376 4.90 -5.37 21.16
N GLU A 377 5.73 -6.39 21.33
CA GLU A 377 6.91 -6.32 22.21
C GLU A 377 7.96 -5.30 21.72
N ILE A 378 7.96 -4.96 20.43
CA ILE A 378 8.81 -3.89 19.89
C ILE A 378 8.27 -2.47 20.17
N PHE A 379 7.04 -2.36 20.68
CA PHE A 379 6.38 -1.10 21.05
C PHE A 379 6.23 -0.99 22.57
N PRO A 380 7.29 -0.60 23.29
CA PRO A 380 7.19 -0.46 24.74
C PRO A 380 6.15 0.60 25.10
N LEU A 381 5.09 0.18 25.80
CA LEU A 381 4.05 1.04 26.39
C LEU A 381 4.59 1.94 27.49
N SER A 382 5.59 1.43 28.21
CA SER A 382 6.35 2.13 29.23
C SER A 382 7.79 1.64 29.19
N VAL A 383 8.74 2.55 29.39
CA VAL A 383 10.15 2.20 29.60
C VAL A 383 10.20 1.52 30.95
N ASN A 384 10.29 0.19 30.99
CA ASN A 384 10.48 -0.50 32.26
C ASN A 384 11.91 -0.19 32.76
N PRO A 385 12.08 0.57 33.86
CA PRO A 385 13.40 0.90 34.40
C PRO A 385 14.17 -0.35 34.83
N ASP A 386 13.48 -1.47 35.10
CA ASP A 386 14.06 -2.72 35.58
C ASP A 386 14.67 -3.59 34.46
N ARG A 387 14.60 -3.19 33.18
CA ARG A 387 15.33 -3.86 32.08
C ARG A 387 16.82 -3.45 32.06
N GLU A 388 17.47 -3.44 33.22
CA GLU A 388 18.89 -3.05 33.39
C GLU A 388 19.84 -3.83 32.45
N ARG A 389 19.49 -5.07 32.08
CA ARG A 389 20.34 -5.98 31.29
C ARG A 389 20.54 -5.55 29.82
N TYR A 390 19.63 -4.78 29.23
CA TYR A 390 19.67 -4.38 27.81
C TYR A 390 19.46 -2.87 27.62
N HIS A 391 19.81 -2.07 28.63
CA HIS A 391 19.58 -0.63 28.62
C HIS A 391 20.21 0.06 27.40
N MET A 392 21.45 -0.29 27.04
CA MET A 392 22.16 0.30 25.91
C MET A 392 21.45 -0.01 24.58
N GLU A 393 21.01 -1.25 24.40
CA GLU A 393 20.31 -1.68 23.19
C GLU A 393 18.96 -0.97 23.04
N TRP A 394 18.22 -0.81 24.15
CA TRP A 394 16.98 -0.04 24.17
C TRP A 394 17.21 1.44 23.87
N GLU A 395 18.25 2.05 24.44
CA GLU A 395 18.61 3.44 24.17
C GLU A 395 18.95 3.63 22.69
N VAL A 396 19.75 2.73 22.11
CA VAL A 396 20.09 2.75 20.68
C VAL A 396 18.85 2.60 19.80
N PHE A 397 17.93 1.71 20.16
CA PHE A 397 16.70 1.49 19.42
C PHE A 397 15.77 2.71 19.49
N GLN A 398 15.55 3.29 20.67
CA GLN A 398 14.64 4.42 20.86
C GLN A 398 15.20 5.74 20.30
N LYS A 399 16.52 5.95 20.38
CA LYS A 399 17.17 7.20 19.97
C LYS A 399 17.50 7.24 18.47
N TYR A 400 17.90 6.10 17.91
CA TYR A 400 18.38 6.03 16.53
C TYR A 400 17.54 5.14 15.62
N GLY A 401 16.53 4.44 16.17
CA GLY A 401 15.72 3.48 15.42
C GLY A 401 16.50 2.23 15.07
N ILE A 402 17.57 1.89 15.81
CA ILE A 402 18.45 0.76 15.50
C ILE A 402 18.13 -0.44 16.39
N LEU A 403 17.46 -1.44 15.84
CA LEU A 403 17.17 -2.70 16.50
C LEU A 403 18.35 -3.66 16.33
N VAL A 404 18.96 -4.06 17.44
CA VAL A 404 20.16 -4.92 17.44
C VAL A 404 19.83 -6.36 17.84
N GLN A 405 20.62 -7.30 17.35
CA GLN A 405 20.39 -8.73 17.55
C GLN A 405 20.22 -9.19 19.01
N PRO A 406 21.07 -8.78 19.96
CA PRO A 406 20.87 -9.16 21.36
C PRO A 406 19.49 -8.75 21.91
N LEU A 407 18.96 -7.60 21.47
CA LEU A 407 17.68 -7.09 21.92
C LEU A 407 16.50 -7.85 21.32
N TYR A 408 16.47 -8.05 20.00
CA TYR A 408 15.33 -8.73 19.40
C TYR A 408 15.26 -10.22 19.77
N ILE A 409 16.40 -10.86 20.03
CA ILE A 409 16.44 -12.24 20.56
C ILE A 409 15.79 -12.28 21.93
N GLU A 410 16.13 -11.35 22.82
CA GLU A 410 15.52 -11.28 24.16
C GLU A 410 14.02 -10.96 24.09
N LEU A 411 13.63 -9.97 23.26
CA LEU A 411 12.24 -9.57 23.07
C LEU A 411 11.34 -10.75 22.71
N TRP A 412 11.79 -11.59 21.78
CA TRP A 412 11.00 -12.70 21.28
C TRP A 412 11.37 -14.06 21.88
N ASN A 413 12.18 -14.10 22.93
CA ASN A 413 12.59 -15.35 23.60
C ASN A 413 11.39 -16.15 24.15
N ASN A 414 10.31 -15.46 24.54
CA ASN A 414 9.09 -16.09 25.03
C ASN A 414 8.24 -16.73 23.90
N TYR A 415 8.53 -16.41 22.63
CA TYR A 415 7.78 -16.85 21.46
C TYR A 415 8.42 -18.09 20.83
N LYS A 416 8.44 -19.22 21.56
CA LYS A 416 9.19 -20.43 21.19
C LYS A 416 8.78 -21.14 19.90
N ASP A 417 7.57 -20.87 19.39
CA ASP A 417 7.06 -21.51 18.16
C ASP A 417 7.69 -20.90 16.90
N ILE A 418 8.31 -19.72 17.04
CA ILE A 418 8.87 -18.92 15.96
C ILE A 418 10.26 -18.40 16.37
N SER A 419 11.26 -18.48 15.49
CA SER A 419 12.56 -17.88 15.79
C SER A 419 12.49 -16.35 15.75
N PRO A 420 13.27 -15.62 16.55
CA PRO A 420 13.38 -14.16 16.44
C PRO A 420 13.68 -13.68 15.00
N GLU A 421 14.46 -14.46 14.25
CA GLU A 421 14.78 -14.20 12.83
C GLU A 421 13.54 -14.15 11.94
N PHE A 422 12.52 -14.98 12.20
CA PHE A 422 11.27 -14.96 11.44
C PHE A 422 10.61 -13.57 11.47
N PHE A 423 10.55 -12.95 12.65
CA PHE A 423 9.92 -11.63 12.78
C PHE A 423 10.71 -10.58 12.01
N ILE A 424 12.04 -10.64 12.07
CA ILE A 424 12.92 -9.76 11.29
C ILE A 424 12.71 -9.96 9.80
N GLU A 425 12.63 -11.20 9.31
CA GLU A 425 12.38 -11.48 7.89
C GLU A 425 11.04 -10.90 7.41
N VAL A 426 9.98 -11.02 8.22
CA VAL A 426 8.68 -10.41 7.92
C VAL A 426 8.78 -8.88 7.86
N LEU A 427 9.43 -8.27 8.86
CA LEU A 427 9.61 -6.81 8.94
C LEU A 427 10.44 -6.28 7.77
N VAL A 428 11.50 -6.99 7.36
CA VAL A 428 12.33 -6.65 6.20
C VAL A 428 11.57 -6.83 4.89
N HIS A 429 10.80 -7.92 4.75
CA HIS A 429 9.99 -8.16 3.56
C HIS A 429 9.01 -7.01 3.30
N PHE A 430 8.34 -6.52 4.33
CA PHE A 430 7.38 -5.41 4.23
C PHE A 430 8.01 -4.01 4.28
N ARG A 431 9.35 -3.91 4.21
CA ARG A 431 10.14 -2.65 4.29
C ARG A 431 9.84 -1.83 5.54
N ILE A 432 9.56 -2.54 6.63
CA ILE A 432 9.42 -1.94 7.96
C ILE A 432 10.80 -1.81 8.63
N ALA A 433 11.73 -2.69 8.26
CA ALA A 433 13.11 -2.66 8.69
C ALA A 433 14.08 -2.92 7.52
N VAL A 434 15.34 -2.51 7.67
CA VAL A 434 16.43 -2.87 6.76
C VAL A 434 17.71 -3.11 7.55
N GLU A 435 18.49 -4.12 7.16
CA GLU A 435 19.80 -4.37 7.76
C GLU A 435 20.76 -3.25 7.38
N ILE A 436 21.45 -2.66 8.35
CA ILE A 436 22.44 -1.60 8.15
C ILE A 436 23.74 -1.89 8.90
N LYS A 437 24.79 -1.17 8.53
CA LYS A 437 26.03 -1.11 9.31
C LYS A 437 26.22 0.30 9.85
N THR A 438 26.39 0.42 11.16
CA THR A 438 26.59 1.71 11.82
C THR A 438 27.52 1.55 13.02
N ASP A 439 28.13 2.67 13.42
CA ASP A 439 29.02 2.77 14.59
C ASP A 439 28.26 2.91 15.91
N LYS A 440 26.92 3.03 15.87
CA LYS A 440 26.06 3.17 17.07
C LYS A 440 26.05 1.94 17.97
N TYR A 441 26.42 0.77 17.45
CA TYR A 441 26.52 -0.47 18.21
C TYR A 441 27.67 -1.35 17.65
N PRO A 442 28.31 -2.21 18.47
CA PRO A 442 29.40 -3.07 18.01
C PRO A 442 29.12 -3.83 16.70
N SER A 443 30.10 -3.79 15.78
CA SER A 443 29.94 -4.21 14.37
C SER A 443 29.72 -5.71 14.13
N HIS A 444 29.92 -6.57 15.15
CA HIS A 444 29.75 -8.02 15.03
C HIS A 444 28.30 -8.48 15.18
N SER A 445 27.41 -7.62 15.68
CA SER A 445 25.98 -7.92 15.81
C SER A 445 25.21 -7.43 14.58
N LYS A 446 24.16 -8.16 14.19
CA LYS A 446 23.22 -7.66 13.17
C LYS A 446 22.47 -6.44 13.71
N GLN A 447 22.28 -5.43 12.86
CA GLN A 447 21.65 -4.16 13.21
C GLN A 447 20.62 -3.81 12.12
N TYR A 448 19.42 -3.41 12.54
CA TYR A 448 18.34 -3.10 11.63
C TYR A 448 17.80 -1.68 11.90
N PHE A 449 17.73 -0.86 10.86
CA PHE A 449 17.07 0.44 10.94
C PHE A 449 15.56 0.26 10.84
N MET A 450 14.85 0.84 11.80
CA MET A 450 13.40 0.76 12.00
C MET A 450 12.91 2.11 12.56
N PRO A 451 12.49 3.05 11.70
CA PRO A 451 12.22 4.44 12.10
C PRO A 451 10.93 4.63 12.91
N LEU A 452 10.00 3.68 12.80
CA LEU A 452 8.70 3.70 13.47
C LEU A 452 8.75 3.80 15.00
N VAL A 453 9.82 3.38 15.67
CA VAL A 453 9.96 3.56 17.13
C VAL A 453 10.41 4.96 17.54
N LEU A 454 10.93 5.75 16.60
CA LEU A 454 11.38 7.11 16.85
C LEU A 454 10.19 8.01 17.23
N LYS A 455 10.49 9.13 17.89
CA LYS A 455 9.51 10.19 18.12
C LYS A 455 9.27 10.98 16.83
N SER A 456 8.11 11.60 16.75
CA SER A 456 7.79 12.58 15.71
C SER A 456 8.33 13.95 16.11
N THR A 457 8.52 14.84 15.13
CA THR A 457 8.93 16.22 15.37
C THR A 457 8.06 17.19 14.59
N ARG A 458 7.88 18.40 15.14
CA ARG A 458 7.33 19.54 14.40
C ARG A 458 8.50 20.16 13.65
N VAL A 459 8.69 19.77 12.39
CA VAL A 459 9.78 20.32 11.58
C VAL A 459 9.50 21.80 11.30
N ASN A 460 10.14 22.67 12.06
CA ASN A 460 10.23 24.09 11.72
C ASN A 460 11.31 24.23 10.64
N SER A 461 10.96 24.81 9.50
CA SER A 461 11.83 25.03 8.34
C SER A 461 12.94 26.08 8.55
N SER A 462 13.39 26.29 9.79
CA SER A 462 14.43 27.25 10.14
C SER A 462 15.67 26.54 10.66
N SER A 463 16.32 25.73 9.82
CA SER A 463 17.75 25.48 9.99
C SER A 463 18.50 26.61 9.28
N THR A 464 19.28 27.37 10.03
CA THR A 464 20.24 28.31 9.43
C THR A 464 21.27 27.51 8.65
N LEU A 465 21.18 27.56 7.32
CA LEU A 465 22.18 27.01 6.42
C LEU A 465 23.54 27.68 6.72
N PRO A 466 24.63 26.92 6.81
CA PRO A 466 25.96 27.49 6.80
C PRO A 466 26.13 28.40 5.57
N SER A 467 26.83 29.53 5.73
CA SER A 467 26.96 30.58 4.72
C SER A 467 27.47 30.10 3.34
N ASP A 468 28.18 28.97 3.30
CA ASP A 468 28.83 28.42 2.10
C ASP A 468 28.09 27.23 1.49
N SER A 469 26.92 26.85 2.03
CA SER A 469 26.15 25.69 1.56
C SER A 469 25.22 26.06 0.39
N ILE A 470 25.12 25.14 -0.57
CA ILE A 470 24.21 25.26 -1.72
C ILE A 470 23.01 24.35 -1.47
N GLN A 471 21.79 24.88 -1.66
CA GLN A 471 20.56 24.12 -1.47
C GLN A 471 19.77 24.03 -2.78
N ALA A 472 19.34 22.81 -3.12
CA ALA A 472 18.37 22.60 -4.19
C ALA A 472 17.00 23.15 -3.79
N ALA A 473 16.20 23.59 -4.76
CA ALA A 473 14.78 23.86 -4.51
C ALA A 473 14.12 22.60 -3.94
N PRO A 474 13.25 22.68 -2.92
CA PRO A 474 12.62 21.48 -2.37
C PRO A 474 11.87 20.69 -3.44
N LEU A 475 11.97 19.36 -3.36
CA LEU A 475 11.23 18.42 -4.19
C LEU A 475 10.15 17.76 -3.33
N HIS A 476 8.90 17.75 -3.78
CA HIS A 476 7.80 17.18 -3.03
C HIS A 476 7.27 15.91 -3.72
N ILE A 477 6.97 14.88 -2.96
CA ILE A 477 6.17 13.73 -3.43
C ILE A 477 4.74 13.93 -2.93
N THR A 478 3.81 14.04 -3.86
CA THR A 478 2.39 14.24 -3.59
C THR A 478 1.57 13.05 -4.08
N PHE A 479 0.41 12.81 -3.45
CA PHE A 479 -0.49 11.71 -3.79
C PHE A 479 -1.83 12.26 -4.31
N ASN A 480 -2.47 11.52 -5.21
CA ASN A 480 -3.80 11.88 -5.75
C ASN A 480 -4.91 12.00 -4.69
N SER A 481 -4.78 11.30 -3.56
CA SER A 481 -5.67 11.46 -2.40
C SER A 481 -5.58 12.84 -1.72
N GLY A 482 -4.47 13.53 -1.90
CA GLY A 482 -4.09 14.72 -1.12
C GLY A 482 -3.42 14.41 0.23
N TYR A 483 -3.17 13.14 0.55
CA TYR A 483 -2.55 12.71 1.82
C TYR A 483 -1.46 11.67 1.57
N VAL A 484 -0.38 11.72 2.35
CA VAL A 484 0.63 10.65 2.38
C VAL A 484 -0.03 9.39 2.96
N PRO A 485 -0.01 8.25 2.25
CA PRO A 485 -0.60 7.01 2.76
C PRO A 485 0.11 6.56 4.05
N PRO A 486 -0.63 6.17 5.12
CA PRO A 486 -0.06 5.63 6.34
C PRO A 486 1.03 4.59 6.08
N GLY A 487 2.20 4.77 6.72
CA GLY A 487 3.34 3.88 6.59
C GLY A 487 4.11 3.96 5.27
N PHE A 488 3.71 4.81 4.30
CA PHE A 488 4.50 5.02 3.08
C PHE A 488 5.86 5.64 3.40
N PHE A 489 5.89 6.71 4.21
CA PHE A 489 7.14 7.38 4.60
C PHE A 489 8.13 6.41 5.26
N THR A 490 7.68 5.63 6.24
CA THR A 490 8.49 4.62 6.93
C THR A 490 9.12 3.63 5.96
N ARG A 491 8.34 3.08 5.02
CA ARG A 491 8.88 2.17 4.00
C ARG A 491 9.83 2.86 3.04
N PHE A 492 9.53 4.11 2.68
CA PHE A 492 10.33 4.91 1.78
C PHE A 492 11.73 5.20 2.35
N VAL A 493 11.82 5.65 3.60
CA VAL A 493 13.13 5.90 4.24
C VAL A 493 13.90 4.61 4.54
N VAL A 494 13.21 3.50 4.81
CA VAL A 494 13.84 2.17 4.94
C VAL A 494 14.46 1.72 3.62
N VAL A 495 13.76 1.89 2.48
CA VAL A 495 14.33 1.59 1.16
C VAL A 495 15.50 2.52 0.83
N LEU A 496 15.42 3.81 1.21
CA LEU A 496 16.54 4.74 1.03
C LEU A 496 17.75 4.39 1.89
N ALA A 497 17.56 3.92 3.12
CA ALA A 497 18.66 3.47 3.99
C ALA A 497 19.43 2.25 3.43
N ASN A 498 18.86 1.53 2.46
CA ASN A 498 19.56 0.49 1.71
C ASN A 498 20.45 1.06 0.57
N LYS A 499 20.23 2.32 0.18
CA LYS A 499 20.86 2.98 -0.98
C LYS A 499 21.75 4.16 -0.58
N MET A 500 21.53 4.74 0.61
CA MET A 500 22.23 5.91 1.14
C MET A 500 22.60 5.67 2.61
N GLU A 501 23.65 6.31 3.10
CA GLU A 501 24.08 6.19 4.49
C GLU A 501 23.20 7.06 5.41
N LEU A 502 22.79 6.55 6.56
CA LEU A 502 22.05 7.34 7.56
C LEU A 502 22.96 8.38 8.24
N CYS A 503 22.49 9.62 8.34
CA CYS A 503 23.21 10.70 9.01
C CYS A 503 22.74 10.86 10.46
N PHE A 504 23.52 10.34 11.40
CA PHE A 504 23.22 10.44 12.85
C PHE A 504 23.84 11.67 13.54
N GLU A 505 24.55 12.54 12.80
CA GLU A 505 25.01 13.84 13.34
C GLU A 505 23.87 14.85 13.46
N LYS A 506 22.80 14.64 12.71
CA LYS A 506 21.52 15.35 12.86
C LYS A 506 20.54 14.45 13.59
N ASP A 507 19.57 15.07 14.26
CA ASP A 507 18.50 14.33 14.91
C ASP A 507 17.66 13.57 13.86
N ILE A 508 17.30 12.34 14.22
CA ILE A 508 16.48 11.43 13.41
C ILE A 508 15.14 11.22 14.09
N TYR A 509 14.06 11.28 13.31
CA TYR A 509 12.69 11.21 13.79
C TYR A 509 11.84 10.31 12.90
N ARG A 510 10.69 9.88 13.41
CA ARG A 510 9.73 9.03 12.70
C ARG A 510 9.26 9.66 11.39
N ASN A 511 9.14 10.98 11.36
CA ASN A 511 8.69 11.77 10.20
C ASN A 511 9.81 12.63 9.58
N HIS A 512 11.08 12.45 9.98
CA HIS A 512 12.19 13.26 9.48
C HIS A 512 13.52 12.49 9.54
N VAL A 513 14.10 12.16 8.39
CA VAL A 513 15.35 11.40 8.29
C VAL A 513 16.32 12.12 7.37
N THR A 514 17.59 12.22 7.77
CA THR A 514 18.67 12.73 6.92
C THR A 514 19.62 11.61 6.52
N PHE A 515 19.98 11.59 5.25
CA PHE A 515 20.94 10.68 4.65
C PHE A 515 22.17 11.43 4.16
N ARG A 516 23.29 10.73 4.11
CA ARG A 516 24.50 11.11 3.38
C ARG A 516 24.50 10.39 2.05
N TYR A 517 24.63 11.17 0.99
CA TYR A 517 24.88 10.68 -0.36
C TYR A 517 26.28 11.14 -0.78
N GLN A 518 27.01 10.26 -1.45
CA GLN A 518 28.31 10.56 -2.04
C GLN A 518 28.37 9.94 -3.43
N ASP A 519 28.54 10.76 -4.46
CA ASP A 519 28.81 10.26 -5.81
C ASP A 519 30.18 9.55 -5.83
N PRO A 520 30.33 8.37 -6.45
CA PRO A 520 31.61 7.65 -6.51
C PRO A 520 32.78 8.43 -7.11
N ASN A 521 32.51 9.49 -7.87
CA ASN A 521 33.49 10.35 -8.53
C ASN A 521 33.64 11.72 -7.82
N CYS A 522 33.02 11.88 -6.64
CA CYS A 522 33.02 13.11 -5.88
C CYS A 522 33.45 12.87 -4.42
N ASN A 523 34.16 13.84 -3.85
CA ASN A 523 34.55 13.79 -2.44
C ASN A 523 33.56 14.53 -1.53
N SER A 524 32.66 15.34 -2.11
CA SER A 524 31.58 15.98 -1.37
C SER A 524 30.58 14.96 -0.85
N ILE A 525 30.06 15.25 0.33
CA ILE A 525 28.96 14.50 0.95
C ILE A 525 27.74 15.41 0.97
N GLU A 526 26.69 14.99 0.29
CA GLU A 526 25.41 15.69 0.27
C GLU A 526 24.50 15.19 1.37
N HIS A 527 23.82 16.13 2.03
CA HIS A 527 22.80 15.82 3.00
C HIS A 527 21.42 15.84 2.33
N VAL A 528 20.80 14.67 2.24
CA VAL A 528 19.44 14.47 1.72
C VAL A 528 18.49 14.29 2.89
N THR A 529 17.66 15.29 3.15
CA THR A 529 16.68 15.28 4.24
C THR A 529 15.29 15.02 3.69
N VAL A 530 14.62 13.99 4.22
CA VAL A 530 13.27 13.56 3.83
C VAL A 530 12.33 13.79 5.02
N THR A 531 11.22 14.50 4.80
CA THR A 531 10.26 14.87 5.85
C THR A 531 8.84 14.53 5.41
N ASP A 532 8.06 13.88 6.28
CA ASP A 532 6.61 13.70 6.10
C ASP A 532 5.87 14.93 6.67
N CYS A 533 5.20 15.65 5.77
CA CYS A 533 4.42 16.85 6.06
C CYS A 533 2.91 16.59 6.08
N THR A 534 2.47 15.33 6.22
CA THR A 534 1.06 14.87 6.16
C THR A 534 0.44 14.88 4.75
N ASP A 535 0.55 15.99 4.04
CA ASP A 535 -0.04 16.16 2.70
C ASP A 535 0.97 15.81 1.58
N ASP A 536 2.25 15.93 1.89
CA ASP A 536 3.36 15.59 0.99
C ASP A 536 4.61 15.12 1.74
N ILE A 537 5.52 14.50 0.99
CA ILE A 537 6.87 14.20 1.48
C ILE A 537 7.82 15.22 0.87
N GLN A 538 8.40 16.07 1.72
CA GLN A 538 9.37 17.08 1.31
C GLN A 538 10.79 16.50 1.34
N ILE A 539 11.52 16.68 0.23
CA ILE A 539 12.94 16.36 0.10
C ILE A 539 13.75 17.66 -0.04
N ASN A 540 14.76 17.79 0.81
CA ASN A 540 15.74 18.86 0.75
C ASN A 540 17.14 18.26 0.51
N VAL A 541 17.88 18.81 -0.45
CA VAL A 541 19.26 18.40 -0.72
C VAL A 541 20.18 19.59 -0.48
N ILE A 542 21.14 19.41 0.42
CA ILE A 542 22.15 20.40 0.79
C ILE A 542 23.51 19.87 0.39
N HIS A 543 24.24 20.66 -0.39
CA HIS A 543 25.61 20.37 -0.83
C HIS A 543 26.59 21.33 -0.16
N HIS A 544 27.71 20.77 0.29
CA HIS A 544 28.84 21.50 0.86
C HIS A 544 29.98 21.41 -0.16
N PRO A 545 30.15 22.43 -1.01
CA PRO A 545 31.11 22.38 -2.11
C PRO A 545 32.54 22.27 -1.62
N SER A 546 33.33 21.39 -2.26
CA SER A 546 34.79 21.30 -2.11
C SER A 546 35.48 21.79 -3.39
N GLU A 547 36.60 22.51 -3.26
CA GLU A 547 37.34 23.08 -4.39
C GLU A 547 37.89 22.02 -5.38
N GLN A 548 37.84 20.73 -5.03
CA GLN A 548 38.35 19.62 -5.82
C GLN A 548 37.26 18.77 -6.50
N ASP A 549 35.99 19.17 -6.41
CA ASP A 549 34.88 18.34 -6.92
C ASP A 549 34.79 18.37 -8.45
N SER A 550 34.88 17.18 -9.05
CA SER A 550 34.76 17.00 -10.50
C SER A 550 33.30 16.92 -10.99
N VAL A 551 32.36 16.72 -10.07
CA VAL A 551 30.94 16.47 -10.35
C VAL A 551 30.11 17.70 -9.98
N SER A 552 29.30 18.18 -10.93
CA SER A 552 28.39 19.31 -10.66
C SER A 552 27.28 18.92 -9.67
N PHE A 553 26.90 19.84 -8.78
CA PHE A 553 25.75 19.66 -7.88
C PHE A 553 24.45 19.25 -8.61
N LYS A 554 24.25 19.76 -9.84
CA LYS A 554 23.15 19.38 -10.72
C LYS A 554 23.10 17.89 -11.02
N LYS A 555 24.25 17.28 -11.37
CA LYS A 555 24.33 15.83 -11.62
C LYS A 555 23.98 15.06 -10.34
N ILE A 556 24.52 15.46 -9.20
CA ILE A 556 24.21 14.83 -7.90
C ILE A 556 22.71 14.88 -7.60
N CYS A 557 22.05 16.03 -7.77
CA CYS A 557 20.60 16.13 -7.59
C CYS A 557 19.81 15.22 -8.55
N GLN A 558 20.27 15.03 -9.79
CA GLN A 558 19.65 14.11 -10.74
C GLN A 558 19.81 12.66 -10.30
N ASP A 559 20.98 12.26 -9.80
CA ASP A 559 21.22 10.90 -9.32
C ASP A 559 20.41 10.61 -8.05
N VAL A 560 20.39 11.55 -7.10
CA VAL A 560 19.53 11.50 -5.90
C VAL A 560 18.06 11.36 -6.31
N ARG A 561 17.60 12.11 -7.31
CA ARG A 561 16.23 12.03 -7.81
C ARG A 561 15.90 10.63 -8.34
N VAL A 562 16.79 9.99 -9.10
CA VAL A 562 16.59 8.61 -9.58
C VAL A 562 16.45 7.65 -8.39
N LEU A 563 17.31 7.78 -7.38
CA LEU A 563 17.21 6.95 -6.17
C LEU A 563 15.88 7.13 -5.43
N LEU A 564 15.36 8.36 -5.35
CA LEU A 564 14.05 8.67 -4.77
C LEU A 564 12.91 8.07 -5.60
N GLU A 565 12.96 8.20 -6.94
CA GLU A 565 11.96 7.62 -7.85
C GLU A 565 11.91 6.09 -7.73
N ASP A 566 13.08 5.44 -7.72
CA ASP A 566 13.20 3.99 -7.56
C ASP A 566 12.71 3.53 -6.19
N ALA A 567 13.09 4.23 -5.12
CA ALA A 567 12.64 3.88 -3.76
C ALA A 567 11.12 4.00 -3.64
N ALA A 568 10.54 5.06 -4.19
CA ALA A 568 9.09 5.26 -4.15
C ALA A 568 8.34 4.22 -5.01
N LYS A 569 8.93 3.77 -6.13
CA LYS A 569 8.39 2.68 -6.96
C LYS A 569 8.42 1.35 -6.22
N GLU A 570 9.52 1.03 -5.53
CA GLU A 570 9.62 -0.20 -4.75
C GLU A 570 8.56 -0.29 -3.65
N VAL A 571 8.32 0.81 -2.92
CA VAL A 571 7.25 0.87 -1.91
C VAL A 571 5.87 0.65 -2.54
N GLU A 572 5.62 1.28 -3.68
CA GLU A 572 4.36 1.12 -4.42
C GLU A 572 4.13 -0.33 -4.85
N ASP A 573 5.14 -0.99 -5.40
CA ASP A 573 5.06 -2.38 -5.87
C ASP A 573 4.78 -3.34 -4.71
N ILE A 574 5.36 -3.11 -3.54
CA ILE A 574 5.10 -3.92 -2.34
C ILE A 574 3.66 -3.73 -1.85
N LEU A 575 3.19 -2.49 -1.77
CA LEU A 575 1.82 -2.22 -1.32
C LEU A 575 0.78 -2.74 -2.34
N LYS A 576 1.07 -2.66 -3.64
CA LYS A 576 0.27 -3.29 -4.71
C LYS A 576 0.13 -4.80 -4.51
N LYS A 577 1.25 -5.48 -4.26
CA LYS A 577 1.25 -6.94 -4.01
C LYS A 577 0.40 -7.30 -2.79
N CYS A 578 0.53 -6.54 -1.70
CA CYS A 578 -0.27 -6.76 -0.49
C CYS A 578 -1.78 -6.58 -0.76
N ALA A 579 -2.17 -5.52 -1.49
CA ALA A 579 -3.57 -5.26 -1.83
C ALA A 579 -4.20 -6.38 -2.67
N SER A 580 -3.43 -7.00 -3.56
CA SER A 580 -3.90 -8.12 -4.39
C SER A 580 -4.05 -9.47 -3.66
N GLY A 581 -3.74 -9.54 -2.35
CA GLY A 581 -3.82 -10.80 -1.59
C GLY A 581 -2.77 -11.84 -2.00
N CYS A 582 -1.75 -11.45 -2.78
CA CYS A 582 -0.75 -12.35 -3.36
C CYS A 582 -1.32 -13.48 -4.23
N THR A 583 -2.54 -13.34 -4.77
CA THR A 583 -3.15 -14.30 -5.68
C THR A 583 -3.07 -13.84 -7.14
N VAL A 584 -2.87 -14.78 -8.06
CA VAL A 584 -2.73 -14.53 -9.51
C VAL A 584 -4.11 -14.37 -10.19
N ASP A 585 -5.21 -14.61 -9.47
CA ASP A 585 -6.55 -14.61 -10.04
C ASP A 585 -7.13 -13.19 -10.25
N ASN A 586 -7.39 -12.90 -11.52
CA ASN A 586 -7.90 -11.68 -12.13
C ASN A 586 -9.21 -11.08 -11.53
N LYS A 587 -9.20 -10.58 -10.29
CA LYS A 587 -10.17 -9.56 -9.84
C LYS A 587 -9.43 -8.34 -9.26
N PRO A 588 -9.79 -7.10 -9.66
CA PRO A 588 -8.94 -5.95 -9.44
C PRO A 588 -9.20 -5.38 -8.04
N THR A 589 -8.53 -5.90 -7.01
CA THR A 589 -8.18 -5.01 -5.90
C THR A 589 -7.15 -4.03 -6.47
N GLN A 590 -7.59 -2.81 -6.76
CA GLN A 590 -6.75 -1.85 -7.43
C GLN A 590 -6.13 -0.93 -6.38
N TYR A 591 -4.83 -1.07 -6.20
CA TYR A 591 -4.05 -0.01 -5.58
C TYR A 591 -4.05 1.19 -6.54
N ILE A 592 -4.83 2.22 -6.22
CA ILE A 592 -5.07 3.41 -7.08
C ILE A 592 -4.32 4.65 -6.62
N PHE A 593 -3.45 4.53 -5.62
CA PHE A 593 -2.57 5.63 -5.25
C PHE A 593 -1.60 5.93 -6.38
N THR A 594 -1.64 7.16 -6.89
CA THR A 594 -0.66 7.66 -7.83
C THR A 594 0.15 8.75 -7.13
N LYS A 595 1.47 8.59 -7.19
CA LYS A 595 2.43 9.57 -6.69
C LYS A 595 2.90 10.47 -7.83
N LYS A 596 3.13 11.75 -7.53
CA LYS A 596 3.74 12.71 -8.45
C LYS A 596 4.84 13.48 -7.75
N PHE A 597 6.01 13.51 -8.38
CA PHE A 597 7.09 14.41 -8.00
C PHE A 597 6.75 15.82 -8.48
N LYS A 598 6.72 16.78 -7.57
CA LYS A 598 6.44 18.18 -7.84
C LYS A 598 7.61 19.04 -7.40
N TYR A 599 7.96 20.02 -8.23
CA TYR A 599 9.07 20.93 -7.96
C TYR A 599 8.53 22.20 -7.32
N VAL A 600 9.06 22.57 -6.17
CA VAL A 600 8.62 23.78 -5.45
C VAL A 600 9.16 25.03 -6.15
N CYS A 601 8.28 26.01 -6.30
CA CYS A 601 8.62 27.31 -6.85
C CYS A 601 9.40 28.14 -5.82
N THR A 602 10.60 28.61 -6.20
CA THR A 602 11.48 29.45 -5.37
C THR A 602 11.51 30.92 -5.77
N SER A 603 10.84 31.28 -6.88
CA SER A 603 10.80 32.67 -7.38
C SER A 603 9.78 33.56 -6.68
N CYS A 604 8.83 32.95 -5.97
CA CYS A 604 7.75 33.68 -5.30
C CYS A 604 8.15 34.04 -3.87
N PRO A 605 7.62 35.15 -3.32
CA PRO A 605 7.95 35.56 -1.97
C PRO A 605 7.65 34.46 -0.94
N SER A 606 8.49 34.35 0.08
CA SER A 606 8.43 33.33 1.13
C SER A 606 7.17 33.39 2.02
N ASN A 607 6.35 34.43 1.89
CA ASN A 607 5.07 34.57 2.58
C ASN A 607 3.90 33.88 1.85
N THR A 608 4.13 33.30 0.67
CA THR A 608 3.15 32.49 -0.05
C THR A 608 3.24 31.03 0.37
N SER A 609 2.10 30.33 0.48
CA SER A 609 2.11 28.89 0.69
C SER A 609 2.88 28.20 -0.44
N SER A 610 3.57 27.11 -0.11
CA SER A 610 4.27 26.29 -1.09
C SER A 610 3.35 25.96 -2.27
N HIS A 611 3.88 26.16 -3.47
CA HIS A 611 3.19 25.88 -4.73
C HIS A 611 4.22 25.43 -5.75
N TYR A 612 3.74 24.87 -6.85
CA TYR A 612 4.61 24.10 -7.74
C TYR A 612 4.86 24.83 -9.05
N ILE A 613 5.95 24.44 -9.71
CA ILE A 613 6.20 24.79 -11.11
C ILE A 613 5.75 23.63 -12.01
N LYS A 614 5.16 23.98 -13.15
CA LYS A 614 4.81 23.04 -14.22
C LYS A 614 5.74 23.24 -15.41
N LEU A 615 6.17 22.13 -16.00
CA LEU A 615 6.90 22.17 -17.26
C LEU A 615 5.94 22.58 -18.40
N PRO A 616 6.42 23.34 -19.40
CA PRO A 616 5.64 23.66 -20.58
C PRO A 616 5.34 22.40 -21.39
N PRO A 617 4.21 22.35 -22.12
CA PRO A 617 3.91 21.27 -23.06
C PRO A 617 5.05 21.14 -24.08
N THR A 618 5.38 19.92 -24.48
CA THR A 618 6.63 19.53 -25.18
C THR A 618 6.83 20.19 -26.57
N ASN A 619 5.86 20.96 -27.08
CA ASN A 619 5.84 21.56 -28.41
C ASN A 619 6.17 23.06 -28.47
N GLN A 620 6.72 23.66 -27.42
CA GLN A 620 7.13 25.07 -27.47
C GLN A 620 8.66 25.20 -27.43
N ASN A 621 9.21 26.07 -28.29
CA ASN A 621 10.61 26.54 -28.31
C ASN A 621 11.06 27.24 -27.00
N GLN A 622 10.36 27.02 -25.89
CA GLN A 622 10.57 27.56 -24.55
C GLN A 622 11.03 26.46 -23.57
N LEU A 623 11.95 25.58 -24.01
CA LEU A 623 12.57 24.52 -23.20
C LEU A 623 13.27 25.02 -21.91
N SER A 624 13.38 26.34 -21.74
CA SER A 624 13.99 27.03 -20.59
C SER A 624 13.00 27.78 -19.71
N GLN A 625 11.69 27.74 -19.99
CA GLN A 625 10.65 28.37 -19.16
C GLN A 625 9.81 27.34 -18.40
N VAL A 626 9.30 27.71 -17.23
CA VAL A 626 8.38 26.96 -16.38
C VAL A 626 7.20 27.84 -15.99
N PHE A 627 6.02 27.22 -15.84
CA PHE A 627 4.81 27.89 -15.41
C PHE A 627 4.70 27.85 -13.88
N CYS A 628 4.64 29.01 -13.24
CA CYS A 628 4.38 29.10 -11.81
C CYS A 628 2.87 29.04 -11.54
N GLU A 629 2.42 28.07 -10.74
CA GLU A 629 1.00 27.91 -10.41
C GLU A 629 0.39 29.11 -9.68
N ASN A 630 1.16 29.78 -8.82
CA ASN A 630 0.70 30.93 -8.05
C ASN A 630 0.62 32.21 -8.89
N ASN A 631 1.70 32.55 -9.60
CA ASN A 631 1.77 33.76 -10.42
C ASN A 631 1.03 33.61 -11.77
N LYS A 632 0.66 32.38 -12.14
CA LYS A 632 -0.02 32.04 -13.40
C LYS A 632 0.72 32.54 -14.64
N SER A 633 2.06 32.50 -14.61
CA SER A 633 2.92 33.03 -15.67
C SER A 633 4.11 32.11 -15.94
N TYR A 634 4.64 32.17 -17.17
CA TYR A 634 5.90 31.53 -17.55
C TYR A 634 7.10 32.38 -17.13
N ARG A 635 8.16 31.72 -16.67
CA ARG A 635 9.45 32.33 -16.32
C ARG A 635 10.58 31.33 -16.47
N SER A 636 11.83 31.79 -16.50
CA SER A 636 12.98 30.88 -16.44
C SER A 636 13.10 30.19 -15.07
N LEU A 637 13.67 28.98 -15.05
CA LEU A 637 14.06 28.29 -13.82
C LEU A 637 15.10 29.11 -13.03
N THR A 638 14.99 29.13 -11.70
CA THR A 638 16.05 29.66 -10.82
C THR A 638 17.22 28.67 -10.75
N GLU A 639 18.41 29.10 -10.30
CA GLU A 639 19.56 28.19 -10.17
C GLU A 639 19.26 27.00 -9.26
N ASN A 640 18.56 27.24 -8.14
CA ASN A 640 18.16 26.20 -7.20
C ASN A 640 17.16 25.20 -7.82
N GLU A 641 16.37 25.61 -8.81
CA GLU A 641 15.41 24.73 -9.49
C GLU A 641 16.05 23.95 -10.64
N LYS A 642 17.01 24.56 -11.36
CA LYS A 642 17.68 23.96 -12.53
C LYS A 642 18.37 22.63 -12.21
N VAL A 643 18.78 22.40 -10.96
CA VAL A 643 19.46 21.19 -10.53
C VAL A 643 18.64 19.91 -10.75
N TRP A 644 17.30 20.02 -10.81
CA TRP A 644 16.41 18.87 -10.98
C TRP A 644 16.13 18.47 -12.44
N PHE A 645 16.56 19.27 -13.41
CA PHE A 645 16.24 19.10 -14.84
C PHE A 645 17.49 18.80 -15.65
N LYS A 646 17.39 17.95 -16.68
CA LYS A 646 18.51 17.64 -17.58
C LYS A 646 18.96 18.89 -18.37
N ASP A 647 20.25 18.96 -18.73
CA ASP A 647 20.75 20.05 -19.58
C ASP A 647 20.20 19.93 -21.01
N THR A 648 19.42 20.93 -21.43
CA THR A 648 18.93 21.06 -22.81
C THR A 648 19.98 21.63 -23.77
N SER A 649 21.20 21.91 -23.30
CA SER A 649 22.29 22.47 -24.12
C SER A 649 22.87 21.49 -25.15
N GLN A 650 22.65 20.18 -25.01
CA GLN A 650 23.13 19.20 -26.01
C GLN A 650 22.24 19.10 -27.27
N PHE A 651 21.04 19.69 -27.27
CA PHE A 651 20.20 19.75 -28.47
C PHE A 651 20.63 20.82 -29.48
N PHE A 652 21.53 21.74 -29.10
CA PHE A 652 21.87 22.92 -29.90
C PHE A 652 23.23 22.87 -30.62
N SER A 653 23.94 21.73 -30.62
CA SER A 653 25.23 21.61 -31.33
C SER A 653 25.13 21.03 -32.76
N TYR A 654 23.95 20.58 -33.20
CA TYR A 654 23.70 20.15 -34.57
C TYR A 654 22.69 21.09 -35.24
N ASN A 655 23.10 22.33 -35.55
CA ASN A 655 22.53 23.15 -36.63
C ASN A 655 23.25 24.51 -36.77
N SER A 656 24.59 24.51 -36.73
CA SER A 656 25.41 25.68 -37.08
C SER A 656 26.32 25.38 -38.27
N SER A 657 25.74 24.89 -39.37
CA SER A 657 26.42 24.83 -40.67
C SER A 657 25.45 25.07 -41.83
N SER A 658 24.64 26.13 -41.74
CA SER A 658 23.94 26.68 -42.90
C SER A 658 23.52 28.14 -42.67
N ALA A 659 24.50 29.05 -42.70
CA ALA A 659 24.22 30.46 -42.98
C ALA A 659 25.43 31.06 -43.72
N ARG A 660 25.34 31.09 -45.05
CA ARG A 660 26.20 31.92 -45.90
C ARG A 660 25.64 33.33 -45.97
N GLN A 661 26.57 34.28 -45.95
CA GLN A 661 26.56 35.59 -46.60
C GLN A 661 25.53 36.64 -46.17
N SER A 662 26.04 37.69 -45.50
CA SER A 662 26.01 39.05 -46.05
C SER A 662 26.96 39.99 -45.28
N GLN A 663 27.71 40.80 -46.04
CA GLN A 663 28.77 41.73 -45.66
C GLN A 663 28.27 42.99 -44.94
N SER A 664 29.11 43.57 -44.08
CA SER A 664 29.49 45.00 -44.17
C SER A 664 30.69 45.34 -43.30
N PHE A 665 31.60 46.12 -43.89
CA PHE A 665 32.88 46.65 -43.42
C PHE A 665 32.78 47.55 -42.17
N ILE A 666 33.85 47.64 -41.36
CA ILE A 666 34.79 48.79 -41.28
C ILE A 666 35.89 48.50 -40.23
N ASP A 667 37.08 48.98 -40.59
CA ASP A 667 38.42 48.93 -39.99
C ASP A 667 38.57 49.07 -38.47
N SER A 668 39.61 48.43 -37.93
CA SER A 668 40.78 49.09 -37.29
C SER A 668 41.80 48.06 -36.77
N THR A 669 42.94 47.96 -37.46
CA THR A 669 44.27 47.54 -36.92
C THR A 669 44.72 48.49 -35.79
N PRO A 670 45.73 48.18 -34.92
CA PRO A 670 46.95 47.37 -35.16
C PRO A 670 47.27 46.43 -33.96
N LEU A 671 48.38 45.69 -33.80
CA LEU A 671 49.75 45.72 -34.29
C LEU A 671 50.33 44.31 -34.00
N VAL A 672 51.02 43.69 -34.96
CA VAL A 672 51.81 42.46 -34.75
C VAL A 672 53.25 42.87 -34.48
N THR A 673 53.89 42.25 -33.50
CA THR A 673 55.35 42.12 -33.48
C THR A 673 55.72 40.65 -33.51
N THR A 674 56.29 40.28 -34.64
CA THR A 674 56.81 38.99 -35.08
C THR A 674 58.08 38.61 -34.33
N THR A 675 58.29 37.32 -34.05
CA THR A 675 59.56 36.67 -34.46
C THR A 675 59.39 35.16 -34.61
N ILE A 676 60.01 34.66 -35.68
CA ILE A 676 59.87 33.36 -36.35
C ILE A 676 61.04 32.46 -36.00
N SER A 677 60.83 31.14 -35.94
CA SER A 677 61.73 30.10 -36.49
C SER A 677 61.12 28.71 -36.25
N SER A 678 60.43 28.10 -37.22
CA SER A 678 60.91 27.08 -38.19
C SER A 678 61.29 25.71 -37.56
N ILE A 679 60.96 24.52 -38.09
CA ILE A 679 60.39 24.07 -39.38
C ILE A 679 59.96 22.58 -39.24
N ALA A 680 58.79 22.28 -39.83
CA ALA A 680 58.38 21.15 -40.68
C ALA A 680 58.34 19.66 -40.28
N THR A 681 57.25 19.05 -40.79
CA THR A 681 57.09 17.73 -41.47
C THR A 681 57.11 16.46 -40.61
N ALA A 682 56.25 15.44 -40.78
CA ALA A 682 55.32 15.08 -41.85
C ALA A 682 54.24 14.08 -41.34
N VAL A 683 53.08 14.07 -42.01
CA VAL A 683 52.09 12.95 -42.15
C VAL A 683 52.66 12.00 -43.24
N PRO A 684 52.15 10.78 -43.60
CA PRO A 684 50.80 10.26 -43.37
C PRO A 684 50.61 8.70 -43.28
N ALA A 685 49.33 8.33 -43.29
CA ALA A 685 48.72 7.17 -43.99
C ALA A 685 48.85 5.77 -43.35
N ALA A 686 48.00 4.77 -43.61
CA ALA A 686 46.62 4.58 -44.08
C ALA A 686 46.46 3.05 -44.32
N SER A 687 45.22 2.60 -44.58
CA SER A 687 44.81 1.38 -45.32
C SER A 687 44.66 0.07 -44.50
N GLN A 688 43.41 -0.43 -44.36
CA GLN A 688 42.64 -1.37 -45.22
C GLN A 688 43.01 -2.84 -44.94
N ALA A 689 42.15 -3.68 -44.34
CA ALA A 689 40.92 -4.32 -44.83
C ALA A 689 41.14 -5.71 -45.48
N ARG A 690 40.23 -6.64 -45.11
CA ARG A 690 39.67 -7.81 -45.84
C ARG A 690 40.19 -9.26 -45.59
N ASN A 691 39.22 -10.06 -45.12
CA ASN A 691 38.68 -11.33 -45.70
C ASN A 691 38.97 -12.70 -45.01
N ASN A 692 37.84 -13.35 -44.67
CA ASN A 692 37.49 -14.78 -44.42
C ASN A 692 37.97 -15.77 -45.54
N PRO A 693 37.66 -17.10 -45.60
CA PRO A 693 36.66 -17.96 -44.88
C PRO A 693 37.07 -19.47 -44.63
N THR A 694 36.05 -20.32 -44.38
CA THR A 694 35.93 -21.82 -44.51
C THR A 694 36.11 -22.65 -43.22
N SER A 695 35.42 -23.76 -42.93
CA SER A 695 34.13 -24.41 -43.29
C SER A 695 34.16 -25.81 -42.63
N ARG A 696 33.04 -26.38 -42.14
CA ARG A 696 32.60 -27.78 -42.41
C ARG A 696 31.38 -28.22 -41.58
N GLU A 697 30.53 -28.96 -42.29
CA GLU A 697 29.19 -29.49 -41.97
C GLU A 697 29.26 -30.89 -41.35
N ASN A 698 28.18 -31.32 -40.67
CA ASN A 698 27.40 -32.49 -41.13
C ASN A 698 26.03 -32.65 -40.42
N GLU A 699 25.06 -33.08 -41.22
CA GLU A 699 23.60 -33.14 -41.03
C GLU A 699 23.08 -34.42 -40.33
N GLY A 700 21.79 -34.41 -39.93
CA GLY A 700 21.06 -35.62 -39.50
C GLY A 700 19.60 -35.46 -39.01
N VAL A 701 18.69 -34.93 -39.84
CA VAL A 701 17.25 -35.26 -40.03
C VAL A 701 16.22 -35.22 -38.85
N ILE A 702 15.42 -34.13 -38.84
CA ILE A 702 13.94 -33.94 -38.78
C ILE A 702 13.05 -34.80 -37.84
N SER A 703 12.39 -34.14 -36.87
CA SER A 703 10.96 -34.30 -36.55
C SER A 703 10.41 -33.02 -35.92
N THR A 704 9.28 -32.53 -36.45
CA THR A 704 8.62 -31.24 -36.17
C THR A 704 7.82 -31.19 -34.86
N CYS A 705 7.95 -30.10 -34.11
CA CYS A 705 6.81 -29.39 -33.47
C CYS A 705 7.22 -27.93 -33.17
N SER A 706 6.40 -27.00 -33.67
CA SER A 706 6.58 -25.55 -33.61
C SER A 706 5.57 -24.98 -32.61
N SER A 707 6.03 -24.24 -31.60
CA SER A 707 5.35 -23.08 -31.00
C SER A 707 6.11 -22.58 -29.77
N ASP A 708 7.15 -21.78 -29.99
CA ASP A 708 7.55 -20.76 -29.02
C ASP A 708 6.78 -19.48 -29.39
N VAL A 709 5.74 -19.17 -28.61
CA VAL A 709 5.20 -17.81 -28.54
C VAL A 709 5.59 -17.30 -27.17
N SER A 710 6.66 -16.51 -27.11
CA SER A 710 6.91 -15.62 -25.99
C SER A 710 5.79 -14.59 -25.95
N CYS A 711 4.83 -14.77 -25.05
CA CYS A 711 3.83 -13.76 -24.73
C CYS A 711 4.55 -12.58 -24.05
N ILE A 712 4.82 -11.53 -24.82
CA ILE A 712 5.16 -10.22 -24.31
C ILE A 712 3.90 -9.70 -23.61
N GLU A 713 3.90 -9.70 -22.28
CA GLU A 713 2.87 -9.03 -21.48
C GLU A 713 2.99 -7.53 -21.69
N ASP A 714 2.04 -6.97 -22.43
CA ASP A 714 1.95 -5.56 -22.80
C ASP A 714 1.55 -4.75 -21.55
N THR A 715 2.52 -4.10 -20.90
CA THR A 715 2.34 -3.18 -19.77
C THR A 715 1.73 -1.84 -20.24
N SER A 716 0.59 -1.90 -20.91
CA SER A 716 -0.11 -0.71 -21.43
C SER A 716 -0.75 0.07 -20.27
N THR A 717 -0.19 1.23 -19.94
CA THR A 717 -0.81 2.25 -19.08
C THR A 717 -2.23 2.57 -19.55
N LYS A 718 -3.24 2.23 -18.75
CA LYS A 718 -4.65 2.58 -19.03
C LYS A 718 -4.87 4.06 -18.70
N LEU A 719 -5.47 4.78 -19.64
CA LEU A 719 -5.82 6.19 -19.53
C LEU A 719 -7.28 6.37 -19.09
N ASP A 720 -7.60 7.47 -18.45
CA ASP A 720 -8.97 7.88 -18.14
C ASP A 720 -9.21 9.37 -18.43
N ILE A 721 -10.41 9.88 -18.11
CA ILE A 721 -10.80 11.26 -18.41
C ILE A 721 -9.89 12.32 -17.78
N THR A 722 -9.15 11.97 -16.72
CA THR A 722 -8.18 12.87 -16.07
C THR A 722 -6.92 13.09 -16.90
N ASP A 723 -6.62 12.20 -17.85
CA ASP A 723 -5.49 12.29 -18.78
C ASP A 723 -5.82 13.09 -20.07
N LEU A 724 -6.99 13.74 -20.11
CA LEU A 724 -7.43 14.48 -21.30
C LEU A 724 -6.48 15.63 -21.66
N ASP A 725 -5.81 16.24 -20.68
CA ASP A 725 -4.80 17.26 -20.91
C ASP A 725 -3.53 16.67 -21.52
N ASP A 726 -3.05 15.53 -21.03
CA ASP A 726 -1.89 14.81 -21.59
C ASP A 726 -2.17 14.33 -23.02
N VAL A 727 -3.32 13.71 -23.28
CA VAL A 727 -3.74 13.27 -24.63
C VAL A 727 -3.89 14.46 -25.57
N ARG A 728 -4.46 15.57 -25.10
CA ARG A 728 -4.57 16.80 -25.89
C ARG A 728 -3.19 17.33 -26.26
N ASP A 729 -2.23 17.25 -25.35
CA ASP A 729 -0.89 17.81 -25.55
C ASP A 729 -0.07 17.00 -26.57
N GLU A 730 -0.26 15.67 -26.62
CA GLU A 730 0.31 14.81 -27.67
C GLU A 730 -0.33 15.05 -29.05
N LEU A 731 -1.63 15.34 -29.10
CA LEU A 731 -2.37 15.56 -30.34
C LEU A 731 -2.30 17.01 -30.86
N GLN A 732 -1.36 17.83 -30.40
CA GLN A 732 -1.25 19.23 -30.84
C GLN A 732 -0.80 19.38 -32.29
N SER A 733 -0.15 18.37 -32.88
CA SER A 733 0.44 18.42 -34.22
C SER A 733 -0.34 17.65 -35.29
N ILE A 734 -1.51 17.07 -34.94
CA ILE A 734 -2.36 16.36 -35.91
C ILE A 734 -3.31 17.31 -36.65
N ASP A 735 -3.73 16.92 -37.85
CA ASP A 735 -4.80 17.61 -38.55
C ASP A 735 -6.14 17.39 -37.81
N TYR A 736 -6.66 18.47 -37.24
CA TYR A 736 -7.91 18.45 -36.48
C TYR A 736 -9.14 18.15 -37.34
N THR A 737 -9.06 18.25 -38.66
CA THR A 737 -10.20 18.03 -39.56
C THR A 737 -10.60 16.56 -39.66
N GLU A 738 -9.69 15.63 -39.38
CA GLU A 738 -9.89 14.18 -39.47
C GLU A 738 -10.26 13.53 -38.11
N TRP A 739 -10.70 14.33 -37.13
CA TRP A 739 -11.03 13.84 -35.78
C TRP A 739 -12.13 12.76 -35.76
N LYS A 740 -13.04 12.74 -36.74
CA LYS A 740 -14.08 11.70 -36.87
C LYS A 740 -13.48 10.34 -37.20
N ASP A 741 -12.52 10.28 -38.12
CA ASP A 741 -11.87 9.04 -38.53
C ASP A 741 -10.99 8.47 -37.42
N LEU A 742 -10.34 9.38 -36.67
CA LEU A 742 -9.64 9.03 -35.43
C LEU A 742 -10.60 8.45 -34.39
N GLY A 743 -11.75 9.11 -34.13
CA GLY A 743 -12.78 8.63 -33.21
C GLY A 743 -13.31 7.24 -33.56
N LEU A 744 -13.60 6.98 -34.83
CA LEU A 744 -14.03 5.65 -35.32
C LEU A 744 -12.93 4.59 -35.12
N SER A 745 -11.68 4.97 -35.37
CA SER A 745 -10.52 4.10 -35.19
C SER A 745 -10.35 3.70 -33.73
N LEU A 746 -10.58 4.64 -32.80
CA LEU A 746 -10.54 4.46 -31.35
C LEU A 746 -11.76 3.70 -30.79
N GLY A 747 -12.83 3.53 -31.56
CA GLY A 747 -13.97 2.69 -31.18
C GLY A 747 -15.25 3.45 -30.81
N LEU A 748 -15.29 4.76 -31.06
CA LEU A 748 -16.52 5.55 -30.98
C LEU A 748 -17.43 5.27 -32.18
N TYR A 749 -18.74 5.35 -31.97
CA TYR A 749 -19.73 5.19 -33.02
C TYR A 749 -19.99 6.50 -33.76
N TYR A 750 -20.48 6.37 -35.00
CA TYR A 750 -20.81 7.50 -35.84
C TYR A 750 -21.85 8.44 -35.20
N ASN A 751 -22.87 7.92 -34.50
CA ASN A 751 -23.88 8.72 -33.81
C ASN A 751 -23.29 9.56 -32.66
N THR A 752 -22.31 9.03 -31.93
CA THR A 752 -21.59 9.76 -30.87
C THR A 752 -20.77 10.90 -31.46
N LEU A 753 -20.11 10.67 -32.60
CA LEU A 753 -19.35 11.69 -33.31
C LEU A 753 -20.26 12.77 -33.92
N GLU A 754 -21.41 12.43 -34.49
CA GLU A 754 -22.39 13.41 -34.98
C GLU A 754 -22.91 14.30 -33.83
N ALA A 755 -23.21 13.71 -32.66
CA ALA A 755 -23.64 14.48 -31.49
C ALA A 755 -22.54 15.45 -31.00
N ILE A 756 -21.28 15.04 -31.05
CA ILE A 756 -20.13 15.90 -30.73
C ILE A 756 -20.01 17.05 -31.74
N GLU A 757 -20.18 16.77 -33.04
CA GLU A 757 -20.11 17.78 -34.09
C GLU A 757 -21.19 18.86 -33.93
N GLU A 758 -22.44 18.44 -33.68
CA GLU A 758 -23.58 19.34 -33.44
C GLU A 758 -23.31 20.25 -32.22
N LYS A 759 -22.78 19.69 -31.13
CA LYS A 759 -22.41 20.43 -29.91
C LYS A 759 -21.24 21.41 -30.13
N CYS A 760 -20.35 21.12 -31.07
CA CYS A 760 -19.13 21.89 -31.30
C CYS A 760 -19.27 22.97 -32.38
N ARG A 761 -20.40 23.01 -33.12
CA ARG A 761 -20.73 24.05 -34.12
C ARG A 761 -19.61 24.26 -35.15
N GLY A 762 -18.99 23.18 -35.62
CA GLY A 762 -17.95 23.20 -36.66
C GLY A 762 -16.54 23.59 -36.18
N ASN A 763 -16.30 23.74 -34.86
CA ASN A 763 -14.94 23.94 -34.34
C ASN A 763 -14.19 22.60 -34.22
N ALA A 764 -13.39 22.26 -35.23
CA ALA A 764 -12.65 21.00 -35.31
C ALA A 764 -11.77 20.70 -34.06
N ARG A 765 -11.12 21.72 -33.49
CA ARG A 765 -10.29 21.55 -32.28
C ARG A 765 -11.14 21.20 -31.06
N LYS A 766 -12.32 21.82 -30.91
CA LYS A 766 -13.27 21.50 -29.84
C LYS A 766 -13.87 20.11 -30.05
N CYS A 767 -14.19 19.74 -31.29
CA CYS A 767 -14.67 18.41 -31.64
C CYS A 767 -13.66 17.33 -31.28
N LEU A 768 -12.38 17.50 -31.63
CA LEU A 768 -11.34 16.54 -31.27
C LEU A 768 -11.24 16.39 -29.75
N LEU A 769 -11.30 17.48 -28.98
CA LEU A 769 -11.19 17.41 -27.52
C LEU A 769 -12.37 16.65 -26.90
N GLU A 770 -13.59 16.90 -27.35
CA GLU A 770 -14.78 16.17 -26.90
C GLU A 770 -14.75 14.69 -27.36
N CYS A 771 -14.18 14.42 -28.54
CA CYS A 771 -13.93 13.07 -29.03
C CYS A 771 -12.93 12.31 -28.16
N MET A 772 -11.81 12.93 -27.77
CA MET A 772 -10.85 12.33 -26.85
C MET A 772 -11.46 12.14 -25.46
N ALA A 773 -12.29 13.07 -25.01
CA ALA A 773 -13.01 12.93 -23.74
C ALA A 773 -13.98 11.72 -23.74
N ALA A 774 -14.72 11.51 -24.84
CA ALA A 774 -15.59 10.34 -25.01
C ALA A 774 -14.78 9.03 -25.06
N TRP A 775 -13.65 9.03 -25.76
CA TRP A 775 -12.73 7.89 -25.81
C TRP A 775 -12.15 7.55 -24.43
N LEU A 776 -11.66 8.54 -23.68
CA LEU A 776 -11.11 8.37 -22.33
C LEU A 776 -12.14 7.90 -21.30
N LYS A 777 -13.41 8.23 -21.48
CA LYS A 777 -14.52 7.67 -20.69
C LYS A 777 -14.83 6.21 -21.07
N GLY A 778 -14.25 5.71 -22.16
CA GLY A 778 -14.49 4.37 -22.67
C GLY A 778 -15.90 4.19 -23.25
N GLU A 779 -16.47 5.24 -23.83
CA GLU A 779 -17.79 5.20 -24.48
C GLU A 779 -17.81 4.23 -25.68
N ASP A 780 -18.99 3.80 -26.11
CA ASP A 780 -19.18 2.87 -27.26
C ASP A 780 -18.35 1.58 -27.19
N LYS A 781 -17.61 1.22 -28.27
CA LYS A 781 -16.79 0.01 -28.36
C LYS A 781 -15.34 0.22 -27.96
N VAL A 782 -15.00 1.35 -27.34
CA VAL A 782 -13.62 1.69 -26.99
C VAL A 782 -12.99 0.60 -26.11
N ARG A 783 -13.69 0.09 -25.09
CA ARG A 783 -13.20 -0.99 -24.22
C ARG A 783 -12.97 -2.31 -24.96
N GLN A 784 -13.74 -2.58 -26.02
CA GLN A 784 -13.56 -3.77 -26.86
C GLN A 784 -12.38 -3.65 -27.82
N LYS A 785 -11.90 -2.42 -28.09
CA LYS A 785 -10.73 -2.12 -28.93
C LYS A 785 -9.43 -1.91 -28.13
N GLY A 786 -9.34 -2.52 -26.95
CA GLY A 786 -8.17 -2.39 -26.07
C GLY A 786 -8.29 -1.30 -25.01
N GLY A 787 -9.39 -0.54 -25.01
CA GLY A 787 -9.62 0.54 -24.05
C GLY A 787 -8.77 1.78 -24.30
N PRO A 788 -9.00 2.85 -23.53
CA PRO A 788 -8.15 4.03 -23.58
C PRO A 788 -6.74 3.72 -23.07
N SER A 789 -5.76 3.71 -23.96
CA SER A 789 -4.34 3.57 -23.62
C SER A 789 -3.46 4.27 -24.66
N TRP A 790 -2.21 4.55 -24.31
CA TRP A 790 -1.25 5.09 -25.26
C TRP A 790 -1.05 4.16 -26.46
N SER A 791 -1.08 2.84 -26.25
CA SER A 791 -0.96 1.83 -27.31
C SER A 791 -2.15 1.87 -28.29
N SER A 792 -3.37 1.98 -27.79
CA SER A 792 -4.55 2.07 -28.65
C SER A 792 -4.64 3.41 -29.39
N LEU A 793 -4.17 4.51 -28.77
CA LEU A 793 -4.05 5.81 -29.42
C LEU A 793 -2.97 5.83 -30.51
N ALA A 794 -1.78 5.30 -30.24
CA ALA A 794 -0.70 5.21 -31.23
C ALA A 794 -1.12 4.35 -32.44
N ALA A 795 -1.75 3.20 -32.19
CA ALA A 795 -2.27 2.34 -33.25
C ALA A 795 -3.37 3.03 -34.08
N ALA A 796 -4.26 3.79 -33.44
CA ALA A 796 -5.28 4.56 -34.14
C ALA A 796 -4.65 5.69 -34.98
N LEU A 797 -3.63 6.38 -34.46
CA LEU A 797 -2.92 7.44 -35.19
C LEU A 797 -2.14 6.92 -36.40
N GLU A 798 -1.48 5.75 -36.30
CA GLU A 798 -0.86 5.07 -37.44
C GLU A 798 -1.88 4.77 -38.54
N LYS A 799 -3.06 4.28 -38.15
CA LYS A 799 -4.13 3.97 -39.08
C LYS A 799 -4.68 5.21 -39.79
N ASN A 800 -4.64 6.37 -39.13
CA ASN A 800 -5.06 7.66 -39.69
C ASN A 800 -3.88 8.44 -40.31
N GLY A 801 -2.74 7.78 -40.58
CA GLY A 801 -1.60 8.41 -41.29
C GLY A 801 -0.73 9.34 -40.45
N ALA A 802 -1.04 9.53 -39.17
CA ALA A 802 -0.26 10.36 -38.22
C ALA A 802 0.94 9.60 -37.62
N ASN A 803 1.73 8.93 -38.46
CA ASN A 803 2.82 8.03 -38.06
C ASN A 803 3.90 8.70 -37.19
N ASN A 804 4.19 9.98 -37.42
CA ASN A 804 5.16 10.74 -36.62
C ASN A 804 4.68 10.90 -35.16
N VAL A 805 3.42 11.27 -34.97
CA VAL A 805 2.81 11.43 -33.64
C VAL A 805 2.70 10.09 -32.92
N ALA A 806 2.28 9.03 -33.64
CA ALA A 806 2.25 7.68 -33.09
C ALA A 806 3.64 7.18 -32.64
N SER A 807 4.68 7.44 -33.44
CA SER A 807 6.06 7.07 -33.10
C SER A 807 6.55 7.80 -31.85
N ASN A 808 6.20 9.08 -31.69
CA ASN A 808 6.53 9.85 -30.48
C ASN A 808 5.79 9.31 -29.24
N ILE A 809 4.51 8.98 -29.38
CA ILE A 809 3.72 8.38 -28.29
C ILE A 809 4.34 7.05 -27.87
N ARG A 810 4.70 6.18 -28.82
CA ARG A 810 5.41 4.93 -28.52
C ARG A 810 6.71 5.22 -27.77
N ALA A 811 7.61 6.01 -28.34
CA ALA A 811 8.90 6.32 -27.69
C ALA A 811 8.78 6.92 -26.28
N LYS A 812 7.68 7.61 -25.97
CA LYS A 812 7.47 8.28 -24.68
C LYS A 812 6.71 7.43 -23.65
N TYR A 813 5.82 6.55 -24.08
CA TYR A 813 4.84 5.90 -23.20
C TYR A 813 4.74 4.37 -23.34
N ILE A 814 5.32 3.76 -24.37
CA ILE A 814 5.22 2.32 -24.71
C ILE A 814 6.62 1.75 -24.94
#